data_AF-A0A6C0L978-F1
#
_entry.id   AF-A0A6C0L978-F1
#
_cell.length_a   1.000
_cell.length_b   1.000
_cell.length_c   1.000
_cell.angle_alpha   90.00
_cell.angle_beta   90.00
_cell.angle_gamma   90.00
#
_symmetry.space_group_name_H-M   'P 1'
#
loop_
_entity.id
_entity.type
_entity.pdbx_description
1 polymer ?
#
loop_
_entity_poly.entity_id
_entity_poly.type
_entity_poly.pdbx_seq_one_letter_code
_entity_poly.pdbx_strand_id
1 'polypeptide(L)'
;MNKKSNEAICIRNTGTWANLKPEHKFDSGKFNKQTVLNELPMLSPKIYNMIKKINDLDEQDMAADNKYYKHIIYSDIAGVYGAKMVASSLIANNFTLVYSNKFALKPDIKDKNKTFGLLTTSTVYQKPLTVGLKKKMMTLMNERPNNIYGENMRIIILDSGYKEGLDVFDVKYMHILEPLETKAEYTQVIGRGTRYCGQSGLPFIPNQGWPLNIFRYNIKYDNDNTVHDLYIKHSNKNISAFNFIADIESIIIASAVDTPLTENLHLLSEKNNRFYDYMMAKNNIKVEKPKRKDLIEVVNNIRGKIYTNDSFIDCKKKCKGVLEDFPSANALLIIAAVFTIDNIGRRDDIKVKNTKLYMGNINNKVQNYVKNGSLLTYLNEKYPKPLLCNVIDKNQNFCDAINKLWMNPINFLKLFGDKIIDNLNYYKKVKAITDKNYADALKFIYEYKSKLILKKPKFEAVPPKTKLTNFELYKYVEKHFAPYKWEHINIVNKCVAEVIIDEDDNSEAAQAAQAAKKAVANAANAKDNKGYNIVTFSHTQNFVQKFLTPQSPYKGMLLFHSVGSGKTCTAISTATNTFDREGYKILWVTRHTLKEDIWKNMFDNICNVIIQDRLNNGEILPSTKAKRMEFLGKNWLPPISYKQFTNLIKGKNKYYKQMVALNGKEDPFRKTLIIIDEIHKIYSSSLSALEKPNPEVLQTMVQNSYKVSGGDSLKLLLMTATPITDDHMSCVKILNLLLENYERFPEEFDRFKTMFCNENGLFTEKGSQEFMNKITGLVSYIDRANDRSQFAYPVIRDILLDVEKKKITDNGINEINKKIQEYEDRLNNKDVKLNKDEIKEIKKEINGMKKEKKNADKLKDEPVDVIDFINNCFVKKPVRRLINTNNNKIKNVKNVNKVDVDVNGVNAVDDVNNVVDVDVNAVDDFNNVNAVNAVDDVNANVVNVVDAVNDVNDVNGVNGVDDVNNGQNVQNVQNVYNDVKPKKVKVNATAKSPKKCPEGKILNPKTGRCIVNKAAVAAKSPKKCPEGKVLNPKTGRCVLQKERDAKYSF
;
A
#
# COMPACT_ATOMS: atom_id res chain seq x y z
N MET A 1 -15.99 -16.36 1.43
CA MET A 1 -16.18 -15.25 0.47
C MET A 1 -17.52 -14.59 0.77
N ASN A 2 -17.54 -13.39 1.35
CA ASN A 2 -18.79 -12.62 1.43
C ASN A 2 -19.07 -12.05 0.03
N LYS A 3 -20.07 -12.64 -0.64
CA LYS A 3 -20.59 -12.10 -1.90
C LYS A 3 -21.26 -10.76 -1.58
N LYS A 4 -20.71 -9.65 -2.10
CA LYS A 4 -21.30 -8.31 -1.96
C LYS A 4 -22.78 -8.36 -2.32
N SER A 5 -23.62 -7.71 -1.52
CA SER A 5 -25.07 -7.73 -1.72
C SER A 5 -25.46 -7.17 -3.09
N ASN A 6 -26.60 -7.61 -3.61
CA ASN A 6 -27.13 -7.07 -4.86
C ASN A 6 -27.43 -5.56 -4.74
N GLU A 7 -27.84 -5.11 -3.55
CA GLU A 7 -28.10 -3.72 -3.19
C GLU A 7 -26.81 -2.89 -3.28
N ALA A 8 -25.72 -3.32 -2.63
CA ALA A 8 -24.43 -2.63 -2.69
C ALA A 8 -23.90 -2.53 -4.14
N ILE A 9 -24.02 -3.61 -4.92
CA ILE A 9 -23.64 -3.59 -6.35
C ILE A 9 -24.52 -2.61 -7.14
N CYS A 10 -25.82 -2.51 -6.83
CA CYS A 10 -26.73 -1.53 -7.43
C CYS A 10 -26.33 -0.10 -7.07
N ILE A 11 -26.21 0.24 -5.78
CA ILE A 11 -25.85 1.57 -5.26
C ILE A 11 -24.53 2.06 -5.91
N ARG A 12 -23.50 1.20 -5.94
CA ARG A 12 -22.18 1.54 -6.50
C ARG A 12 -22.24 1.85 -8.00
N ASN A 13 -22.96 1.04 -8.78
CA ASN A 13 -23.11 1.23 -10.22
C ASN A 13 -23.95 2.48 -10.53
N THR A 14 -25.11 2.61 -9.91
CA THR A 14 -26.05 3.72 -10.11
C THR A 14 -25.43 5.06 -9.70
N GLY A 15 -24.76 5.11 -8.54
CA GLY A 15 -24.01 6.27 -8.05
C GLY A 15 -22.78 6.67 -8.88
N THR A 16 -22.64 6.11 -10.09
CA THR A 16 -21.64 6.48 -11.10
C THR A 16 -22.29 6.66 -12.48
N TRP A 17 -23.25 5.82 -12.87
CA TRP A 17 -24.16 6.12 -13.98
C TRP A 17 -25.55 5.47 -13.76
N ALA A 18 -26.56 6.30 -13.53
CA ALA A 18 -27.94 5.86 -13.40
C ALA A 18 -28.59 5.56 -14.77
N ASN A 19 -29.57 4.64 -14.79
CA ASN A 19 -30.42 4.33 -15.95
C ASN A 19 -29.67 4.16 -17.30
N LEU A 20 -28.73 3.21 -17.37
CA LEU A 20 -27.78 3.06 -18.49
C LEU A 20 -28.40 2.49 -19.79
N LYS A 21 -28.80 3.37 -20.71
CA LYS A 21 -29.43 3.08 -22.02
C LYS A 21 -28.40 2.70 -23.12
N PRO A 22 -28.81 2.05 -24.23
CA PRO A 22 -27.95 1.84 -25.42
C PRO A 22 -27.40 3.11 -26.07
N GLU A 23 -28.12 4.23 -25.94
CA GLU A 23 -27.85 5.53 -26.55
C GLU A 23 -26.70 6.27 -25.84
N HIS A 24 -26.39 5.90 -24.59
CA HIS A 24 -25.26 6.42 -23.82
C HIS A 24 -23.90 5.79 -24.17
N LYS A 25 -23.86 4.70 -24.96
CA LYS A 25 -22.66 3.85 -25.11
C LYS A 25 -21.92 4.16 -26.41
N PHE A 26 -20.72 4.74 -26.36
CA PHE A 26 -19.97 5.17 -27.56
C PHE A 26 -19.64 4.06 -28.58
N ASP A 27 -19.66 2.78 -28.16
CA ASP A 27 -19.49 1.62 -29.03
C ASP A 27 -20.79 0.89 -29.39
N SER A 28 -21.94 1.56 -29.17
CA SER A 28 -23.28 1.20 -29.64
C SER A 28 -23.61 1.92 -30.95
N GLY A 29 -24.26 1.23 -31.89
CA GLY A 29 -24.80 1.85 -33.10
C GLY A 29 -25.93 2.85 -32.86
N LYS A 30 -26.41 2.98 -31.62
CA LYS A 30 -27.43 3.98 -31.21
C LYS A 30 -26.84 5.20 -30.48
N PHE A 31 -25.52 5.33 -30.39
CA PHE A 31 -24.90 6.39 -29.58
C PHE A 31 -25.35 7.81 -29.98
N ASN A 32 -25.82 8.60 -29.02
CA ASN A 32 -26.25 9.97 -29.25
C ASN A 32 -25.53 10.94 -28.30
N LYS A 33 -24.72 11.85 -28.85
CA LYS A 33 -23.98 12.86 -28.08
C LYS A 33 -24.92 13.78 -27.29
N GLN A 34 -26.01 14.25 -27.89
CA GLN A 34 -26.90 15.22 -27.25
C GLN A 34 -27.69 14.58 -26.10
N THR A 35 -28.13 13.32 -26.27
CA THR A 35 -28.75 12.55 -25.18
C THR A 35 -27.78 12.40 -24.00
N VAL A 36 -26.50 12.12 -24.26
CA VAL A 36 -25.46 12.09 -23.22
C VAL A 36 -25.32 13.47 -22.56
N LEU A 37 -25.11 14.55 -23.32
CA LEU A 37 -24.91 15.89 -22.74
C LEU A 37 -26.12 16.36 -21.91
N ASN A 38 -27.34 16.09 -22.35
CA ASN A 38 -28.56 16.49 -21.65
C ASN A 38 -28.81 15.69 -20.37
N GLU A 39 -28.55 14.37 -20.37
CA GLU A 39 -28.82 13.49 -19.22
C GLU A 39 -27.63 13.41 -18.23
N LEU A 40 -26.41 13.77 -18.66
CA LEU A 40 -25.18 13.65 -17.87
C LEU A 40 -25.24 14.35 -16.49
N PRO A 41 -25.76 15.58 -16.33
CA PRO A 41 -25.80 16.25 -15.03
C PRO A 41 -26.65 15.50 -13.99
N MET A 42 -27.72 14.82 -14.41
CA MET A 42 -28.66 14.12 -13.51
C MET A 42 -28.30 12.65 -13.29
N LEU A 43 -27.91 11.95 -14.37
CA LEU A 43 -27.61 10.51 -14.31
C LEU A 43 -26.15 10.20 -13.93
N SER A 44 -25.24 11.17 -14.06
CA SER A 44 -23.87 11.07 -13.55
C SER A 44 -23.29 12.44 -13.13
N PRO A 45 -23.76 13.02 -12.00
CA PRO A 45 -23.23 14.28 -11.48
C PRO A 45 -21.71 14.26 -11.28
N LYS A 46 -21.14 13.08 -11.01
CA LYS A 46 -19.69 12.86 -10.87
C LYS A 46 -18.92 13.04 -12.17
N ILE A 47 -19.34 12.40 -13.25
CA ILE A 47 -18.64 12.53 -14.54
C ILE A 47 -18.86 13.95 -15.11
N TYR A 48 -20.04 14.55 -14.87
CA TYR A 48 -20.29 15.96 -15.15
C TYR A 48 -19.28 16.89 -14.44
N ASN A 49 -19.22 16.84 -13.10
CA ASN A 49 -18.32 17.69 -12.32
C ASN A 49 -16.83 17.36 -12.52
N MET A 50 -16.50 16.11 -12.89
CA MET A 50 -15.15 15.75 -13.30
C MET A 50 -14.74 16.41 -14.62
N ILE A 51 -15.62 16.42 -15.63
CA ILE A 51 -15.36 17.11 -16.91
C ILE A 51 -15.28 18.62 -16.69
N LYS A 52 -16.19 19.21 -15.89
CA LYS A 52 -16.08 20.62 -15.48
C LYS A 52 -14.72 20.88 -14.80
N LYS A 53 -14.33 20.08 -13.81
CA LYS A 53 -13.06 20.28 -13.09
C LYS A 53 -11.82 20.13 -14.00
N ILE A 54 -11.88 19.31 -15.05
CA ILE A 54 -10.82 19.24 -16.07
C ILE A 54 -10.72 20.57 -16.83
N ASN A 55 -11.85 21.16 -17.26
CA ASN A 55 -11.86 22.47 -17.92
C ASN A 55 -11.37 23.59 -16.96
N ASP A 56 -11.85 23.60 -15.71
CA ASP A 56 -11.40 24.57 -14.69
C ASP A 56 -9.87 24.52 -14.46
N LEU A 57 -9.25 23.34 -14.64
CA LEU A 57 -7.79 23.16 -14.50
C LEU A 57 -7.06 23.55 -15.77
N ASP A 58 -7.65 23.30 -16.94
CA ASP A 58 -7.10 23.74 -18.24
C ASP A 58 -7.02 25.27 -18.33
N GLU A 59 -8.04 25.98 -17.85
CA GLU A 59 -8.02 27.44 -17.78
C GLU A 59 -6.93 27.95 -16.82
N GLN A 60 -6.74 27.29 -15.68
CA GLN A 60 -5.69 27.62 -14.69
C GLN A 60 -4.28 27.35 -15.23
N ASP A 61 -4.08 26.23 -15.91
CA ASP A 61 -2.77 25.82 -16.44
C ASP A 61 -2.40 26.57 -17.74
N MET A 62 -3.38 26.93 -18.58
CA MET A 62 -3.13 27.82 -19.71
C MET A 62 -2.81 29.26 -19.24
N ALA A 63 -3.44 29.73 -18.16
CA ALA A 63 -3.14 31.04 -17.58
C ALA A 63 -1.77 31.10 -16.87
N ALA A 64 -1.34 30.01 -16.20
CA ALA A 64 -0.09 29.97 -15.43
C ALA A 64 1.12 29.48 -16.25
N ASP A 65 0.97 28.38 -16.98
CA ASP A 65 2.07 27.65 -17.65
C ASP A 65 2.02 27.77 -19.19
N ASN A 66 0.94 28.34 -19.76
CA ASN A 66 0.58 28.31 -21.20
C ASN A 66 0.59 26.89 -21.80
N LYS A 67 0.19 25.89 -21.01
CA LYS A 67 0.28 24.47 -21.35
C LYS A 67 -0.87 23.66 -20.78
N TYR A 68 -1.26 22.62 -21.51
CA TYR A 68 -2.08 21.54 -20.97
C TYR A 68 -1.21 20.53 -20.20
N TYR A 69 -1.85 19.73 -19.35
CA TYR A 69 -1.20 18.63 -18.65
C TYR A 69 -1.98 17.32 -18.78
N LYS A 70 -1.31 16.22 -18.42
CA LYS A 70 -1.87 14.86 -18.51
C LYS A 70 -2.69 14.49 -17.28
N HIS A 71 -3.76 13.73 -17.51
CA HIS A 71 -4.71 13.26 -16.50
C HIS A 71 -4.82 11.73 -16.51
N ILE A 72 -4.92 11.12 -15.33
CA ILE A 72 -5.47 9.76 -15.17
C ILE A 72 -6.92 9.90 -14.69
N ILE A 73 -7.84 9.14 -15.28
CA ILE A 73 -9.19 8.93 -14.74
C ILE A 73 -9.31 7.45 -14.36
N TYR A 74 -9.64 7.17 -13.10
CA TYR A 74 -9.87 5.82 -12.60
C TYR A 74 -11.32 5.65 -12.14
N SER A 75 -11.94 4.55 -12.55
CA SER A 75 -13.19 4.04 -11.98
C SER A 75 -12.96 2.60 -11.52
N ASP A 76 -13.36 2.29 -10.29
CA ASP A 76 -13.27 0.96 -9.72
C ASP A 76 -14.33 0.00 -10.30
N ILE A 77 -15.33 0.56 -10.99
CA ILE A 77 -16.47 -0.18 -11.51
C ILE A 77 -16.13 -0.87 -12.83
N ALA A 78 -15.91 -2.18 -12.73
CA ALA A 78 -15.81 -3.08 -13.87
C ALA A 78 -17.12 -3.12 -14.68
N GLY A 79 -17.02 -3.48 -15.97
CA GLY A 79 -18.19 -3.58 -16.84
C GLY A 79 -18.49 -2.28 -17.59
N VAL A 80 -19.77 -1.90 -17.65
CA VAL A 80 -20.26 -0.87 -18.57
C VAL A 80 -20.54 0.50 -17.94
N TYR A 81 -20.64 0.59 -16.61
CA TYR A 81 -21.05 1.81 -15.89
C TYR A 81 -19.89 2.77 -15.58
N GLY A 82 -18.69 2.24 -15.33
CA GLY A 82 -17.49 3.01 -14.99
C GLY A 82 -16.76 3.59 -16.21
N ALA A 83 -15.50 3.15 -16.43
CA ALA A 83 -14.59 3.68 -17.45
C ALA A 83 -15.18 3.82 -18.88
N LYS A 84 -16.14 2.98 -19.27
CA LYS A 84 -16.82 3.12 -20.58
C LYS A 84 -17.75 4.33 -20.66
N MET A 85 -18.41 4.74 -19.57
CA MET A 85 -19.25 5.95 -19.56
C MET A 85 -18.43 7.23 -19.47
N VAL A 86 -17.25 7.18 -18.84
CA VAL A 86 -16.24 8.24 -18.94
C VAL A 86 -15.89 8.47 -20.42
N ALA A 87 -15.55 7.40 -21.16
CA ALA A 87 -15.22 7.48 -22.57
C ALA A 87 -16.40 8.03 -23.42
N SER A 88 -17.64 7.60 -23.16
CA SER A 88 -18.83 8.19 -23.78
C SER A 88 -18.98 9.68 -23.51
N SER A 89 -18.79 10.10 -22.27
CA SER A 89 -18.99 11.50 -21.84
C SER A 89 -17.91 12.41 -22.40
N LEU A 90 -16.66 11.95 -22.47
CA LEU A 90 -15.58 12.66 -23.16
C LEU A 90 -15.85 12.77 -24.67
N ILE A 91 -16.31 11.70 -25.34
CA ILE A 91 -16.68 11.74 -26.77
C ILE A 91 -17.85 12.69 -27.04
N ALA A 92 -18.83 12.75 -26.12
CA ALA A 92 -19.93 13.72 -26.18
C ALA A 92 -19.41 15.17 -26.06
N ASN A 93 -18.46 15.41 -25.14
CA ASN A 93 -17.70 16.66 -24.99
C ASN A 93 -16.57 16.84 -26.03
N ASN A 94 -16.68 16.18 -27.19
CA ASN A 94 -15.80 16.30 -28.36
C ASN A 94 -14.33 15.85 -28.20
N PHE A 95 -13.98 15.13 -27.14
CA PHE A 95 -12.68 14.45 -27.04
C PHE A 95 -12.57 13.25 -28.01
N THR A 96 -11.37 13.00 -28.50
CA THR A 96 -11.08 11.93 -29.46
C THR A 96 -10.36 10.74 -28.81
N LEU A 97 -10.98 9.57 -28.86
CA LEU A 97 -10.35 8.29 -28.53
C LEU A 97 -9.18 8.02 -29.50
N VAL A 98 -7.97 7.81 -28.98
CA VAL A 98 -6.71 7.66 -29.76
C VAL A 98 -6.65 6.42 -30.67
N TYR A 99 -7.58 5.47 -30.55
CA TYR A 99 -7.63 4.26 -31.38
C TYR A 99 -8.96 4.08 -32.12
N SER A 100 -8.90 3.26 -33.17
CA SER A 100 -10.01 2.88 -34.04
C SER A 100 -10.72 1.61 -33.54
N ASN A 101 -11.90 1.30 -34.10
CA ASN A 101 -12.61 0.03 -33.88
C ASN A 101 -11.85 -1.23 -34.37
N LYS A 102 -10.72 -1.04 -35.08
CA LYS A 102 -9.75 -2.09 -35.45
C LYS A 102 -8.61 -2.24 -34.43
N PHE A 103 -8.62 -1.49 -33.32
CA PHE A 103 -7.55 -1.40 -32.31
C PHE A 103 -6.18 -0.98 -32.86
N ALA A 104 -6.16 -0.26 -33.98
CA ALA A 104 -5.01 0.52 -34.43
C ALA A 104 -5.11 1.96 -33.87
N LEU A 105 -3.98 2.53 -33.46
CA LEU A 105 -3.88 3.96 -33.15
C LEU A 105 -4.22 4.80 -34.40
N LYS A 106 -4.76 6.00 -34.18
CA LYS A 106 -4.98 7.00 -35.23
C LYS A 106 -3.70 7.82 -35.40
N PRO A 107 -3.15 7.98 -36.62
CA PRO A 107 -2.01 8.86 -36.85
C PRO A 107 -2.40 10.34 -36.69
N ASP A 108 -3.49 10.75 -37.34
CA ASP A 108 -3.91 12.15 -37.42
C ASP A 108 -5.14 12.41 -36.54
N ILE A 109 -4.96 13.16 -35.45
CA ILE A 109 -6.04 13.64 -34.59
C ILE A 109 -6.05 15.17 -34.65
N LYS A 110 -7.17 15.76 -35.09
CA LYS A 110 -7.29 17.21 -35.32
C LYS A 110 -7.09 18.05 -34.05
N ASP A 111 -7.72 17.65 -32.95
CA ASP A 111 -7.57 18.30 -31.64
C ASP A 111 -6.69 17.41 -30.76
N LYS A 112 -5.40 17.76 -30.68
CA LYS A 112 -4.40 17.13 -29.82
C LYS A 112 -4.71 17.31 -28.32
N ASN A 113 -5.23 18.49 -27.96
CA ASN A 113 -5.48 18.90 -26.58
C ASN A 113 -6.69 18.18 -25.96
N LYS A 114 -7.54 17.57 -26.80
CA LYS A 114 -8.68 16.73 -26.41
C LYS A 114 -8.50 15.26 -26.81
N THR A 115 -7.29 14.72 -26.69
CA THR A 115 -6.99 13.29 -26.89
C THR A 115 -7.22 12.45 -25.62
N PHE A 116 -7.75 11.23 -25.77
CA PHE A 116 -7.77 10.26 -24.67
C PHE A 116 -7.60 8.79 -25.07
N GLY A 117 -7.03 8.00 -24.16
CA GLY A 117 -6.97 6.55 -24.21
C GLY A 117 -7.95 5.89 -23.23
N LEU A 118 -8.54 4.76 -23.60
CA LEU A 118 -9.33 3.90 -22.72
C LEU A 118 -8.65 2.53 -22.56
N LEU A 119 -8.38 2.14 -21.32
CA LEU A 119 -7.99 0.77 -20.95
C LEU A 119 -9.04 0.19 -20.00
N THR A 120 -9.75 -0.83 -20.47
CA THR A 120 -10.80 -1.53 -19.71
C THR A 120 -10.74 -3.04 -19.92
N THR A 121 -11.20 -3.77 -18.91
CA THR A 121 -11.46 -5.22 -18.91
C THR A 121 -12.66 -5.58 -19.78
N SER A 122 -13.61 -4.66 -19.89
CA SER A 122 -14.82 -4.79 -20.70
C SER A 122 -14.51 -4.87 -22.19
N THR A 123 -15.41 -5.47 -22.95
CA THR A 123 -15.34 -5.41 -24.40
C THR A 123 -15.62 -3.99 -24.90
N VAL A 124 -14.85 -3.57 -25.91
CA VAL A 124 -15.00 -2.31 -26.63
C VAL A 124 -15.17 -2.65 -28.12
N TYR A 125 -16.21 -2.11 -28.77
CA TYR A 125 -16.66 -2.56 -30.09
C TYR A 125 -16.86 -4.09 -30.14
N GLN A 126 -17.47 -4.63 -29.08
CA GLN A 126 -17.74 -6.06 -28.86
C GLN A 126 -16.49 -6.97 -28.75
N LYS A 127 -15.27 -6.42 -28.68
CA LYS A 127 -14.01 -7.17 -28.63
C LYS A 127 -13.21 -6.84 -27.36
N PRO A 128 -12.46 -7.79 -26.76
CA PRO A 128 -11.52 -7.47 -25.68
C PRO A 128 -10.33 -6.67 -26.22
N LEU A 129 -9.79 -5.76 -25.42
CA LEU A 129 -8.59 -4.99 -25.79
C LEU A 129 -7.38 -5.92 -25.95
N THR A 130 -6.50 -5.61 -26.90
CA THR A 130 -5.30 -6.43 -27.15
C THR A 130 -4.10 -5.95 -26.33
N VAL A 131 -3.23 -6.89 -25.93
CA VAL A 131 -1.95 -6.57 -25.26
C VAL A 131 -1.06 -5.68 -26.13
N GLY A 132 -1.12 -5.85 -27.46
CA GLY A 132 -0.44 -4.98 -28.42
C GLY A 132 -0.95 -3.53 -28.40
N LEU A 133 -2.27 -3.31 -28.30
CA LEU A 133 -2.84 -1.98 -28.11
C LEU A 133 -2.40 -1.37 -26.78
N LYS A 134 -2.47 -2.13 -25.67
CA LYS A 134 -1.98 -1.66 -24.35
C LYS A 134 -0.53 -1.18 -24.43
N LYS A 135 0.36 -1.96 -25.04
CA LYS A 135 1.79 -1.59 -25.18
C LYS A 135 1.94 -0.30 -26.01
N LYS A 136 1.29 -0.21 -27.18
CA LYS A 136 1.34 0.98 -28.04
C LYS A 136 0.80 2.24 -27.35
N MET A 137 -0.32 2.14 -26.63
CA MET A 137 -0.89 3.26 -25.87
C MET A 137 0.05 3.74 -24.76
N MET A 138 0.70 2.83 -24.03
CA MET A 138 1.62 3.23 -22.97
C MET A 138 2.96 3.77 -23.49
N THR A 139 3.43 3.31 -24.66
CA THR A 139 4.55 3.96 -25.35
C THR A 139 4.22 5.41 -25.69
N LEU A 140 3.02 5.68 -26.22
CA LEU A 140 2.58 7.04 -26.57
C LEU A 140 2.35 7.93 -25.33
N MET A 141 1.71 7.40 -24.29
CA MET A 141 1.40 8.14 -23.05
C MET A 141 2.67 8.61 -22.31
N ASN A 142 3.72 7.80 -22.33
CA ASN A 142 4.98 8.03 -21.61
C ASN A 142 6.11 8.54 -22.52
N GLU A 143 5.81 8.98 -23.74
CA GLU A 143 6.80 9.50 -24.67
C GLU A 143 7.39 10.83 -24.17
N ARG A 144 8.72 10.93 -24.11
CA ARG A 144 9.45 12.14 -23.71
C ARG A 144 10.42 12.55 -24.82
N PRO A 145 10.53 13.85 -25.17
CA PRO A 145 9.76 14.98 -24.63
C PRO A 145 8.33 15.07 -25.18
N ASN A 146 8.05 14.43 -26.33
CA ASN A 146 6.91 14.68 -27.22
C ASN A 146 5.51 14.52 -26.59
N ASN A 147 5.36 13.80 -25.47
CA ASN A 147 4.10 13.69 -24.75
C ASN A 147 4.24 14.03 -23.26
N ILE A 148 5.14 14.94 -22.85
CA ILE A 148 5.15 15.45 -21.46
C ILE A 148 3.83 16.16 -21.14
N TYR A 149 3.36 17.04 -22.03
CA TYR A 149 2.16 17.88 -21.85
C TYR A 149 0.87 17.30 -22.47
N GLY A 150 0.95 16.10 -23.07
CA GLY A 150 -0.22 15.36 -23.55
C GLY A 150 -0.59 15.52 -25.03
N GLU A 151 0.26 16.15 -25.85
CA GLU A 151 0.01 16.41 -27.27
C GLU A 151 -0.35 15.19 -28.13
N ASN A 152 0.15 13.99 -27.77
CA ASN A 152 -0.12 12.74 -28.48
C ASN A 152 -1.20 11.90 -27.75
N MET A 153 -1.21 11.93 -26.42
CA MET A 153 -2.29 11.41 -25.57
C MET A 153 -2.30 12.15 -24.23
N ARG A 154 -3.35 12.93 -23.99
CA ARG A 154 -3.48 13.75 -22.78
C ARG A 154 -4.13 13.01 -21.61
N ILE A 155 -5.26 12.33 -21.84
CA ILE A 155 -6.04 11.67 -20.79
C ILE A 155 -5.96 10.15 -20.93
N ILE A 156 -5.77 9.42 -19.83
CA ILE A 156 -5.91 7.95 -19.81
C ILE A 156 -6.99 7.51 -18.82
N ILE A 157 -7.99 6.78 -19.32
CA ILE A 157 -9.07 6.19 -18.52
C ILE A 157 -8.70 4.74 -18.21
N LEU A 158 -8.78 4.37 -16.93
CA LEU A 158 -8.50 3.04 -16.39
C LEU A 158 -9.74 2.49 -15.65
N ASP A 159 -9.98 1.19 -15.75
CA ASP A 159 -10.85 0.46 -14.82
C ASP A 159 -10.06 -0.36 -13.78
N SER A 160 -10.78 -1.02 -12.85
CA SER A 160 -10.20 -1.82 -11.78
C SER A 160 -9.34 -3.03 -12.21
N GLY A 161 -9.35 -3.42 -13.49
CA GLY A 161 -8.36 -4.37 -14.02
C GLY A 161 -6.99 -3.77 -14.30
N TYR A 162 -6.86 -2.44 -14.30
CA TYR A 162 -5.63 -1.70 -14.58
C TYR A 162 -5.08 -0.97 -13.34
N LYS A 163 -5.52 -1.32 -12.12
CA LYS A 163 -4.88 -0.88 -10.87
C LYS A 163 -3.45 -1.43 -10.66
N GLU A 164 -2.97 -2.27 -11.58
CA GLU A 164 -1.65 -2.90 -11.59
C GLU A 164 -1.05 -3.03 -13.00
N GLY A 165 0.27 -3.23 -13.07
CA GLY A 165 0.98 -3.50 -14.33
C GLY A 165 0.85 -2.37 -15.36
N LEU A 166 0.89 -1.12 -14.89
CA LEU A 166 0.78 0.10 -15.70
C LEU A 166 1.48 1.25 -14.96
N ASP A 167 2.39 1.95 -15.61
CA ASP A 167 3.11 3.07 -15.02
C ASP A 167 2.90 4.28 -15.94
N VAL A 168 2.39 5.39 -15.40
CA VAL A 168 2.03 6.60 -16.18
C VAL A 168 2.96 7.74 -15.78
N PHE A 169 3.67 8.32 -16.74
CA PHE A 169 4.66 9.38 -16.49
C PHE A 169 4.09 10.77 -16.79
N ASP A 170 4.64 11.78 -16.12
CA ASP A 170 4.39 13.21 -16.31
C ASP A 170 2.90 13.61 -16.21
N VAL A 171 2.18 12.92 -15.33
CA VAL A 171 0.81 13.22 -14.93
C VAL A 171 0.79 14.26 -13.81
N LYS A 172 0.05 15.36 -13.99
CA LYS A 172 -0.19 16.43 -12.99
C LYS A 172 -1.49 16.18 -12.19
N TYR A 173 -2.45 15.47 -12.79
CA TYR A 173 -3.80 15.26 -12.27
C TYR A 173 -4.28 13.80 -12.27
N MET A 174 -5.02 13.43 -11.24
CA MET A 174 -5.73 12.16 -11.16
C MET A 174 -7.17 12.37 -10.67
N HIS A 175 -8.12 11.70 -11.30
CA HIS A 175 -9.54 11.72 -10.96
C HIS A 175 -9.97 10.30 -10.56
N ILE A 176 -10.50 10.14 -9.35
CA ILE A 176 -10.99 8.86 -8.82
C ILE A 176 -12.51 8.99 -8.67
N LEU A 177 -13.27 8.34 -9.55
CA LEU A 177 -14.73 8.57 -9.65
C LEU A 177 -15.55 7.99 -8.51
N GLU A 178 -15.03 7.00 -7.78
CA GLU A 178 -15.68 6.48 -6.58
C GLU A 178 -14.65 6.27 -5.47
N PRO A 179 -14.96 6.62 -4.20
CA PRO A 179 -14.05 6.34 -3.09
C PRO A 179 -13.73 4.84 -3.02
N LEU A 180 -12.44 4.51 -2.89
CA LEU A 180 -11.95 3.13 -2.88
C LEU A 180 -12.13 2.53 -1.48
N GLU A 181 -12.37 1.21 -1.43
CA GLU A 181 -12.79 0.53 -0.20
C GLU A 181 -11.66 0.31 0.81
N THR A 182 -10.41 0.39 0.38
CA THR A 182 -9.24 0.07 1.19
C THR A 182 -8.06 1.01 0.88
N LYS A 183 -7.25 1.29 1.91
CA LYS A 183 -5.96 1.99 1.76
C LYS A 183 -5.02 1.25 0.79
N ALA A 184 -5.07 -0.08 0.77
CA ALA A 184 -4.34 -0.91 -0.18
C ALA A 184 -4.68 -0.57 -1.65
N GLU A 185 -5.96 -0.40 -1.97
CA GLU A 185 -6.40 -0.04 -3.32
C GLU A 185 -6.04 1.40 -3.67
N TYR A 186 -6.15 2.35 -2.74
CA TYR A 186 -5.59 3.70 -2.92
C TYR A 186 -4.10 3.67 -3.26
N THR A 187 -3.29 2.91 -2.54
CA THR A 187 -1.85 2.76 -2.81
C THR A 187 -1.58 2.12 -4.19
N GLN A 188 -2.37 1.12 -4.60
CA GLN A 188 -2.23 0.50 -5.92
C GLN A 188 -2.63 1.44 -7.07
N VAL A 189 -3.70 2.22 -6.90
CA VAL A 189 -4.28 3.13 -7.88
C VAL A 189 -3.47 4.42 -8.01
N ILE A 190 -3.16 5.11 -6.91
CA ILE A 190 -2.30 6.31 -6.92
C ILE A 190 -0.89 5.93 -7.38
N GLY A 191 -0.41 4.73 -7.01
CA GLY A 191 0.83 4.12 -7.49
C GLY A 191 0.86 3.74 -8.98
N ARG A 192 -0.14 4.12 -9.79
CA ARG A 192 -0.04 4.23 -11.26
C ARG A 192 0.69 5.52 -11.67
N GLY A 193 0.47 6.62 -10.94
CA GLY A 193 1.04 7.94 -11.21
C GLY A 193 2.28 8.26 -10.37
N THR A 194 2.37 7.83 -9.11
CA THR A 194 3.51 8.14 -8.22
C THR A 194 4.69 7.17 -8.40
N ARG A 195 5.35 7.24 -9.56
CA ARG A 195 6.48 6.35 -9.92
C ARG A 195 7.84 7.02 -9.70
N TYR A 196 8.87 6.19 -9.51
CA TYR A 196 10.26 6.64 -9.37
C TYR A 196 10.66 7.47 -10.60
N CYS A 197 10.96 8.75 -10.39
CA CYS A 197 11.22 9.74 -11.45
C CYS A 197 10.10 9.84 -12.52
N GLY A 198 8.89 9.38 -12.18
CA GLY A 198 7.73 9.35 -13.07
C GLY A 198 7.29 10.75 -13.51
N GLN A 199 7.55 11.78 -12.71
CA GLN A 199 7.21 13.18 -12.98
C GLN A 199 8.39 14.02 -13.44
N SER A 200 9.56 13.43 -13.73
CA SER A 200 10.78 14.19 -14.04
C SER A 200 10.76 15.02 -15.33
N GLY A 201 9.68 14.97 -16.13
CA GLY A 201 9.42 15.92 -17.22
C GLY A 201 8.62 17.17 -16.79
N LEU A 202 8.06 17.17 -15.58
CA LEU A 202 7.34 18.31 -14.98
C LEU A 202 8.28 19.17 -14.12
N PRO A 203 7.96 20.46 -13.90
CA PRO A 203 8.71 21.32 -12.97
C PRO A 203 8.76 20.73 -11.55
N PHE A 204 9.96 20.61 -10.98
CA PHE A 204 10.16 20.23 -9.59
C PHE A 204 10.09 21.48 -8.70
N ILE A 205 9.23 21.48 -7.68
CA ILE A 205 9.10 22.62 -6.76
C ILE A 205 10.17 22.47 -5.66
N PRO A 206 11.11 23.42 -5.49
CA PRO A 206 12.14 23.34 -4.45
C PRO A 206 11.55 23.12 -3.06
N ASN A 207 12.17 22.24 -2.26
CA ASN A 207 11.71 21.83 -0.93
C ASN A 207 10.30 21.16 -0.86
N GLN A 208 9.57 21.02 -1.97
CA GLN A 208 8.25 20.38 -2.01
C GLN A 208 8.20 19.12 -2.88
N GLY A 209 8.89 19.09 -4.02
CA GLY A 209 8.88 18.00 -5.00
C GLY A 209 7.84 18.19 -6.11
N TRP A 210 7.35 17.08 -6.70
CA TRP A 210 6.26 17.12 -7.69
C TRP A 210 4.90 16.82 -7.04
N PRO A 211 3.90 17.73 -7.09
CA PRO A 211 2.55 17.43 -6.64
C PRO A 211 1.78 16.60 -7.67
N LEU A 212 1.21 15.46 -7.26
CA LEU A 212 0.15 14.78 -8.00
C LEU A 212 -1.21 15.16 -7.39
N ASN A 213 -1.95 16.01 -8.07
CA ASN A 213 -3.25 16.50 -7.59
C ASN A 213 -4.34 15.43 -7.84
N ILE A 214 -4.95 14.92 -6.78
CA ILE A 214 -5.91 13.80 -6.82
C ILE A 214 -7.29 14.30 -6.39
N PHE A 215 -8.26 14.24 -7.30
CA PHE A 215 -9.65 14.59 -7.04
C PHE A 215 -10.48 13.32 -6.85
N ARG A 216 -11.13 13.16 -5.69
CA ARG A 216 -12.03 12.04 -5.38
C ARG A 216 -13.48 12.50 -5.44
N TYR A 217 -14.33 11.82 -6.21
CA TYR A 217 -15.71 12.26 -6.45
C TYR A 217 -16.72 11.42 -5.63
N ASN A 218 -17.47 12.08 -4.76
CA ASN A 218 -18.52 11.44 -3.97
C ASN A 218 -19.83 12.25 -4.06
N ILE A 219 -20.96 11.63 -3.69
CA ILE A 219 -22.30 12.24 -3.75
C ILE A 219 -22.90 12.19 -2.34
N LYS A 220 -23.45 13.31 -1.83
CA LYS A 220 -24.31 13.28 -0.63
C LYS A 220 -25.61 12.56 -0.97
N TYR A 221 -26.00 11.60 -0.14
CA TYR A 221 -27.29 10.92 -0.26
C TYR A 221 -28.34 11.59 0.64
N ASP A 222 -27.93 11.94 1.85
CA ASP A 222 -28.62 12.82 2.79
C ASP A 222 -27.59 13.76 3.45
N ASN A 223 -27.94 14.41 4.57
CA ASN A 223 -27.06 15.36 5.26
C ASN A 223 -25.86 14.68 5.93
N ASP A 224 -26.03 13.42 6.37
CA ASP A 224 -25.09 12.70 7.25
C ASP A 224 -24.33 11.59 6.49
N ASN A 225 -24.91 11.07 5.40
CA ASN A 225 -24.42 9.92 4.65
C ASN A 225 -24.12 10.28 3.19
N THR A 226 -23.00 9.77 2.68
CA THR A 226 -22.74 9.76 1.23
C THR A 226 -23.20 8.45 0.59
N VAL A 227 -23.29 8.46 -0.75
CA VAL A 227 -23.55 7.25 -1.55
C VAL A 227 -22.46 6.17 -1.34
N HIS A 228 -21.24 6.56 -0.90
CA HIS A 228 -20.22 5.59 -0.51
C HIS A 228 -20.52 4.94 0.85
N ASP A 229 -21.00 5.68 1.83
CA ASP A 229 -21.27 5.15 3.18
C ASP A 229 -22.49 4.23 3.15
N LEU A 230 -23.52 4.62 2.38
CA LEU A 230 -24.67 3.77 2.04
C LEU A 230 -24.23 2.48 1.33
N TYR A 231 -23.27 2.57 0.41
CA TYR A 231 -22.67 1.39 -0.22
C TYR A 231 -21.93 0.48 0.79
N ILE A 232 -21.13 1.05 1.71
CA ILE A 232 -20.43 0.29 2.74
C ILE A 232 -21.42 -0.38 3.70
N LYS A 233 -22.44 0.35 4.18
CA LYS A 233 -23.52 -0.15 5.05
C LYS A 233 -24.23 -1.38 4.47
N HIS A 234 -24.56 -1.36 3.18
CA HIS A 234 -25.20 -2.50 2.50
C HIS A 234 -24.21 -3.57 2.01
N SER A 235 -22.89 -3.42 2.20
CA SER A 235 -21.88 -4.32 1.60
C SER A 235 -21.63 -5.65 2.35
N ASN A 236 -22.36 -5.92 3.45
CA ASN A 236 -22.17 -7.08 4.34
C ASN A 236 -20.74 -7.21 4.89
N LYS A 237 -20.14 -6.07 5.27
CA LYS A 237 -18.81 -6.00 5.91
C LYS A 237 -18.95 -5.80 7.42
N ASN A 238 -18.10 -6.52 8.16
CA ASN A 238 -18.04 -6.45 9.61
C ASN A 238 -17.19 -5.22 10.04
N ILE A 239 -17.74 -4.33 10.87
CA ILE A 239 -17.04 -3.14 11.39
C ILE A 239 -15.79 -3.55 12.18
N SER A 240 -15.86 -4.61 12.98
CA SER A 240 -14.70 -5.10 13.74
C SER A 240 -13.56 -5.58 12.82
N ALA A 241 -13.85 -6.04 11.60
CA ALA A 241 -12.82 -6.39 10.62
C ALA A 241 -12.15 -5.14 9.98
N PHE A 242 -12.84 -4.00 9.89
CA PHE A 242 -12.22 -2.72 9.47
C PHE A 242 -11.30 -2.16 10.57
N ASN A 243 -11.74 -2.18 11.82
CA ASN A 243 -10.93 -1.80 12.98
C ASN A 243 -9.66 -2.66 13.06
N PHE A 244 -9.81 -3.98 12.90
CA PHE A 244 -8.70 -4.92 12.80
C PHE A 244 -7.74 -4.59 11.65
N ILE A 245 -8.24 -4.23 10.45
CA ILE A 245 -7.40 -3.82 9.30
C ILE A 245 -6.53 -2.60 9.64
N ALA A 246 -7.06 -1.61 10.36
CA ALA A 246 -6.30 -0.41 10.74
C ALA A 246 -5.22 -0.72 11.80
N ASP A 247 -5.55 -1.52 12.81
CA ASP A 247 -4.60 -1.92 13.84
C ASP A 247 -3.53 -2.90 13.30
N ILE A 248 -3.91 -3.93 12.52
CA ILE A 248 -2.97 -4.96 12.02
C ILE A 248 -1.91 -4.33 11.10
N GLU A 249 -2.23 -3.30 10.33
CA GLU A 249 -1.23 -2.55 9.57
C GLU A 249 -0.29 -1.77 10.51
N SER A 250 -0.85 -1.07 11.50
CA SER A 250 -0.12 -0.17 12.41
C SER A 250 0.83 -0.93 13.35
N ILE A 251 0.40 -2.06 13.91
CA ILE A 251 1.18 -2.91 14.79
C ILE A 251 2.31 -3.63 14.03
N ILE A 252 2.10 -4.02 12.78
CA ILE A 252 3.12 -4.61 11.91
C ILE A 252 4.19 -3.58 11.55
N ILE A 253 3.81 -2.33 11.29
CA ILE A 253 4.74 -1.21 11.07
C ILE A 253 5.57 -0.96 12.34
N ALA A 254 4.94 -0.89 13.52
CA ALA A 254 5.66 -0.72 14.79
C ALA A 254 6.64 -1.88 15.07
N SER A 255 6.25 -3.10 14.73
CA SER A 255 7.07 -4.33 14.91
C SER A 255 8.18 -4.51 13.89
N ALA A 256 8.27 -3.65 12.85
CA ALA A 256 9.20 -3.86 11.75
C ALA A 256 10.66 -3.78 12.23
N VAL A 257 11.49 -4.69 11.74
CA VAL A 257 12.84 -4.91 12.26
C VAL A 257 13.79 -3.76 11.95
N ASP A 258 13.54 -3.03 10.88
CA ASP A 258 14.27 -1.85 10.41
C ASP A 258 13.71 -0.52 10.95
N THR A 259 12.71 -0.54 11.84
CA THR A 259 12.18 0.66 12.49
C THR A 259 13.28 1.55 13.13
N PRO A 260 14.24 1.04 13.94
CA PRO A 260 15.30 1.88 14.54
C PRO A 260 16.21 2.58 13.52
N LEU A 261 16.21 2.09 12.28
CA LEU A 261 17.02 2.59 11.18
C LEU A 261 16.23 3.53 10.25
N THR A 262 14.91 3.57 10.35
CA THR A 262 14.00 4.20 9.38
C THR A 262 13.08 5.27 9.97
N GLU A 263 13.19 5.57 11.27
CA GLU A 263 12.47 6.66 11.94
C GLU A 263 12.45 7.96 11.12
N ASN A 264 13.65 8.38 10.64
CA ASN A 264 13.88 9.60 9.85
C ASN A 264 13.23 9.58 8.45
N LEU A 265 12.91 8.41 7.91
CA LEU A 265 12.24 8.23 6.62
C LEU A 265 10.71 8.23 6.79
N HIS A 266 10.22 7.64 7.89
CA HIS A 266 8.80 7.39 8.11
C HIS A 266 8.09 8.49 8.92
N LEU A 267 8.84 9.23 9.74
CA LEU A 267 8.36 10.24 10.70
C LEU A 267 7.30 9.66 11.65
N LEU A 268 7.64 8.52 12.27
CA LEU A 268 6.71 7.77 13.15
C LEU A 268 6.25 8.59 14.38
N SER A 269 7.09 9.49 14.88
CA SER A 269 6.73 10.44 15.95
C SER A 269 5.78 11.56 15.53
N GLU A 270 5.57 11.77 14.22
CA GLU A 270 4.59 12.72 13.68
C GLU A 270 3.32 12.00 13.19
N LYS A 271 3.36 10.66 13.09
CA LYS A 271 2.25 9.79 12.67
C LYS A 271 1.85 8.86 13.82
N ASN A 272 1.21 9.42 14.86
CA ASN A 272 0.68 8.75 16.06
C ASN A 272 0.40 7.25 15.85
N ASN A 273 1.33 6.39 16.24
CA ASN A 273 1.19 4.94 16.10
C ASN A 273 1.15 4.33 17.50
N ARG A 274 -0.08 4.10 17.99
CA ARG A 274 -0.35 3.66 19.36
C ARG A 274 0.49 2.47 19.84
N PHE A 275 0.91 1.58 18.94
CA PHE A 275 1.76 0.44 19.28
C PHE A 275 3.24 0.80 19.43
N TYR A 276 3.74 1.70 18.58
CA TYR A 276 5.09 2.24 18.67
C TYR A 276 5.24 3.12 19.92
N ASP A 277 4.28 4.02 20.14
CA ASP A 277 4.27 4.95 21.26
C ASP A 277 4.18 4.20 22.60
N TYR A 278 3.32 3.17 22.67
CA TYR A 278 3.23 2.23 23.80
C TYR A 278 4.54 1.48 24.03
N MET A 279 5.18 0.95 22.97
CA MET A 279 6.47 0.26 23.10
C MET A 279 7.56 1.20 23.65
N MET A 280 7.63 2.44 23.19
CA MET A 280 8.63 3.41 23.66
C MET A 280 8.39 3.84 25.11
N ALA A 281 7.14 4.17 25.45
CA ALA A 281 6.77 4.58 26.79
C ALA A 281 6.96 3.46 27.83
N LYS A 282 6.43 2.26 27.56
CA LYS A 282 6.50 1.10 28.48
C LYS A 282 7.93 0.67 28.81
N ASN A 283 8.86 0.89 27.88
CA ASN A 283 10.26 0.53 28.04
C ASN A 283 11.17 1.69 28.48
N ASN A 284 10.59 2.80 28.95
CA ASN A 284 11.30 4.00 29.39
C ASN A 284 12.28 4.59 28.36
N ILE A 285 11.97 4.47 27.05
CA ILE A 285 12.67 5.26 26.02
C ILE A 285 12.09 6.68 26.04
N LYS A 286 12.45 7.43 27.09
CA LYS A 286 12.70 8.85 26.92
C LYS A 286 13.97 8.98 26.09
N VAL A 287 13.94 9.83 25.07
CA VAL A 287 15.17 10.27 24.40
C VAL A 287 15.91 11.20 25.36
N GLU A 288 16.62 10.61 26.33
CA GLU A 288 17.62 11.35 27.08
C GLU A 288 18.64 11.90 26.08
N LYS A 289 18.62 13.22 25.87
CA LYS A 289 19.68 13.90 25.10
C LYS A 289 21.00 13.47 25.74
N PRO A 290 21.91 12.79 25.00
CA PRO A 290 23.04 12.10 25.61
C PRO A 290 23.88 13.10 26.39
N LYS A 291 23.96 12.92 27.72
CA LYS A 291 24.63 13.86 28.63
C LYS A 291 26.00 14.22 28.05
N ARG A 292 26.25 15.52 27.85
CA ARG A 292 27.48 16.04 27.23
C ARG A 292 28.67 15.43 27.97
N LYS A 293 29.59 14.77 27.26
CA LYS A 293 30.76 14.10 27.88
C LYS A 293 31.71 15.08 28.58
N ASP A 294 31.67 16.31 28.12
CA ASP A 294 32.31 17.51 28.64
C ASP A 294 31.36 18.37 29.49
N LEU A 295 30.26 17.82 30.02
CA LEU A 295 29.50 18.49 31.08
C LEU A 295 30.38 18.61 32.34
N ILE A 296 30.64 19.85 32.73
CA ILE A 296 31.23 20.22 34.00
C ILE A 296 30.08 20.67 34.89
N GLU A 297 29.96 20.05 36.06
CA GLU A 297 29.00 20.42 37.09
C GLU A 297 29.76 20.90 38.32
N VAL A 298 29.40 22.06 38.86
CA VAL A 298 30.07 22.72 39.98
C VAL A 298 29.04 23.02 41.06
N VAL A 299 29.11 22.28 42.16
CA VAL A 299 28.16 22.36 43.28
C VAL A 299 28.73 23.25 44.38
N ASN A 300 28.12 24.40 44.62
CA ASN A 300 28.44 25.26 45.75
C ASN A 300 27.72 24.75 47.01
N ASN A 301 28.39 23.90 47.78
CA ASN A 301 27.86 23.28 49.01
C ASN A 301 27.50 24.30 50.12
N ILE A 302 27.96 25.55 50.02
CA ILE A 302 27.70 26.62 51.01
C ILE A 302 26.42 27.40 50.67
N ARG A 303 25.99 27.39 49.41
CA ARG A 303 24.85 28.19 48.90
C ARG A 303 23.79 27.39 48.13
N GLY A 304 23.94 26.06 48.05
CA GLY A 304 23.01 25.16 47.35
C GLY A 304 22.88 25.41 45.83
N LYS A 305 23.83 26.13 45.22
CA LYS A 305 23.79 26.48 43.79
C LYS A 305 24.64 25.51 42.98
N ILE A 306 24.03 24.94 41.94
CA ILE A 306 24.69 24.13 40.92
C ILE A 306 24.93 25.02 39.69
N TYR A 307 26.15 24.99 39.16
CA TYR A 307 26.51 25.63 37.89
C TYR A 307 26.94 24.57 36.88
N THR A 308 26.56 24.73 35.62
CA THR A 308 27.04 23.89 34.51
C THR A 308 27.71 24.73 33.42
N ASN A 309 28.55 24.11 32.59
CA ASN A 309 29.12 24.74 31.41
C ASN A 309 28.15 24.81 30.20
N ASP A 310 26.86 24.90 30.46
CA ASP A 310 25.83 25.30 29.49
C ASP A 310 25.68 26.83 29.41
N SER A 311 26.28 27.56 30.36
CA SER A 311 26.32 29.03 30.40
C SER A 311 27.74 29.57 30.36
N PHE A 312 27.93 30.68 29.65
CA PHE A 312 29.20 31.42 29.61
C PHE A 312 29.61 31.95 30.98
N ILE A 313 30.92 32.00 31.24
CA ILE A 313 31.51 32.67 32.39
C ILE A 313 31.42 34.18 32.18
N ASP A 314 30.71 34.86 33.10
CA ASP A 314 30.65 36.32 33.15
C ASP A 314 31.99 36.90 33.63
N CYS A 315 32.84 37.23 32.65
CA CYS A 315 34.17 37.81 32.85
C CYS A 315 34.17 39.08 33.72
N LYS A 316 33.06 39.86 33.78
CA LYS A 316 32.98 41.05 34.64
C LYS A 316 32.94 40.70 36.12
N LYS A 317 32.50 39.48 36.48
CA LYS A 317 32.57 38.94 37.85
C LYS A 317 33.95 38.37 38.19
N LYS A 318 34.93 38.44 37.27
CA LYS A 318 36.27 37.87 37.42
C LYS A 318 36.19 36.37 37.71
N CYS A 319 36.46 35.97 38.95
CA CYS A 319 36.32 34.60 39.43
C CYS A 319 35.29 34.43 40.55
N LYS A 320 34.37 35.37 40.77
CA LYS A 320 33.28 35.17 41.74
C LYS A 320 32.17 34.28 41.15
N GLY A 321 31.66 33.34 41.94
CA GLY A 321 30.72 32.31 41.48
C GLY A 321 31.42 31.11 40.83
N VAL A 322 31.12 30.80 39.56
CA VAL A 322 31.52 29.52 38.92
C VAL A 322 33.02 29.21 39.02
N LEU A 323 33.88 30.18 38.72
CA LEU A 323 35.35 30.02 38.83
C LEU A 323 35.89 30.12 40.26
N GLU A 324 35.06 30.53 41.24
CA GLU A 324 35.38 30.53 42.67
C GLU A 324 35.38 29.06 43.12
N ASP A 325 34.24 28.41 42.91
CA ASP A 325 33.89 27.07 43.36
C ASP A 325 34.52 25.95 42.50
N PHE A 326 34.81 26.19 41.22
CA PHE A 326 35.34 25.17 40.32
C PHE A 326 36.76 24.71 40.71
N PRO A 327 36.97 23.43 41.10
CA PRO A 327 38.27 22.97 41.62
C PRO A 327 39.42 23.11 40.61
N SER A 328 39.14 22.84 39.33
CA SER A 328 40.13 22.92 38.25
C SER A 328 40.25 24.30 37.61
N ALA A 329 39.70 25.36 38.23
CA ALA A 329 39.81 26.73 37.73
C ALA A 329 41.26 27.19 37.54
N ASN A 330 42.21 26.69 38.36
CA ASN A 330 43.64 26.99 38.20
C ASN A 330 44.13 26.54 36.81
N ALA A 331 43.90 25.27 36.46
CA ALA A 331 44.28 24.69 35.18
C ALA A 331 43.56 25.35 34.00
N LEU A 332 42.25 25.61 34.12
CA LEU A 332 41.47 26.27 33.06
C LEU A 332 42.03 27.66 32.73
N LEU A 333 42.34 28.46 33.76
CA LEU A 333 42.93 29.80 33.58
C LEU A 333 44.35 29.73 32.99
N ILE A 334 45.18 28.76 33.40
CA ILE A 334 46.53 28.56 32.84
C ILE A 334 46.45 28.19 31.35
N ILE A 335 45.60 27.24 30.97
CA ILE A 335 45.43 26.79 29.58
C ILE A 335 44.91 27.93 28.70
N ALA A 336 43.93 28.71 29.18
CA ALA A 336 43.42 29.88 28.48
C ALA A 336 44.48 31.00 28.37
N ALA A 337 45.36 31.15 29.36
CA ALA A 337 46.44 32.12 29.34
C ALA A 337 47.50 31.75 28.30
N VAL A 338 47.97 30.49 28.27
CA VAL A 338 48.90 29.97 27.24
C VAL A 338 48.32 30.19 25.83
N PHE A 339 47.07 29.76 25.59
CA PHE A 339 46.35 30.00 24.33
C PHE A 339 46.33 31.49 23.90
N THR A 340 46.20 32.41 24.87
CA THR A 340 46.16 33.86 24.64
C THR A 340 47.55 34.48 24.43
N ILE A 341 48.56 34.05 25.20
CA ILE A 341 49.96 34.51 25.08
C ILE A 341 50.49 34.16 23.70
N ASP A 342 50.30 32.90 23.30
CA ASP A 342 50.88 32.30 22.09
C ASP A 342 50.01 32.49 20.84
N ASN A 343 48.87 33.17 20.98
CA ASN A 343 47.94 33.49 19.90
C ASN A 343 47.47 32.26 19.08
N ILE A 344 47.21 31.15 19.76
CA ILE A 344 46.80 29.88 19.14
C ILE A 344 45.44 30.04 18.45
N GLY A 345 45.29 29.47 17.25
CA GLY A 345 44.03 29.48 16.50
C GLY A 345 43.84 30.70 15.58
N ARG A 346 44.93 31.35 15.15
CA ARG A 346 44.91 32.27 13.99
C ARG A 346 44.72 31.48 12.67
N ARG A 347 44.44 32.18 11.56
CA ARG A 347 44.06 31.57 10.27
C ARG A 347 45.04 30.51 9.76
N ASP A 348 46.31 30.65 10.09
CA ASP A 348 47.40 29.81 9.57
C ASP A 348 47.55 28.45 10.29
N ASP A 349 46.92 28.30 11.47
CA ASP A 349 47.09 27.11 12.34
C ASP A 349 46.32 25.85 11.87
N ILE A 350 45.32 25.96 10.98
CA ILE A 350 44.46 24.81 10.58
C ILE A 350 44.12 24.82 9.09
N LYS A 351 44.73 23.90 8.31
CA LYS A 351 44.28 23.53 6.95
C LYS A 351 43.37 22.29 7.01
N VAL A 352 42.05 22.48 7.15
CA VAL A 352 41.04 21.40 7.08
C VAL A 352 39.86 21.81 6.19
N LYS A 353 39.29 20.83 5.47
CA LYS A 353 38.27 21.04 4.42
C LYS A 353 36.90 21.51 4.95
N ASN A 354 36.33 22.50 4.27
CA ASN A 354 34.90 22.76 4.10
C ASN A 354 33.98 22.84 5.35
N THR A 355 34.50 23.25 6.52
CA THR A 355 33.64 23.77 7.61
C THR A 355 34.00 25.22 7.93
N LYS A 356 33.00 26.11 7.90
CA LYS A 356 33.15 27.51 8.31
C LYS A 356 33.28 27.59 9.84
N LEU A 357 34.49 27.41 10.36
CA LEU A 357 34.79 27.75 11.75
C LEU A 357 34.60 29.25 11.97
N TYR A 358 33.81 29.59 12.99
CA TYR A 358 33.30 30.93 13.27
C TYR A 358 34.44 31.95 13.46
N MET A 359 34.51 32.96 12.56
CA MET A 359 35.33 34.14 12.81
C MET A 359 34.62 35.03 13.82
N GLY A 360 35.28 35.30 14.96
CA GLY A 360 34.89 36.40 15.83
C GLY A 360 34.94 37.73 15.07
N ASN A 361 34.05 38.66 15.39
CA ASN A 361 33.90 39.93 14.65
C ASN A 361 35.23 40.71 14.64
N ILE A 362 35.85 40.82 13.46
CA ILE A 362 37.13 41.50 13.24
C ILE A 362 37.07 42.99 13.60
N ASN A 363 35.88 43.59 13.55
CA ASN A 363 35.67 45.01 13.84
C ASN A 363 35.56 45.32 15.35
N ASN A 364 35.66 44.31 16.22
CA ASN A 364 35.54 44.49 17.66
C ASN A 364 36.84 45.11 18.23
N LYS A 365 36.89 46.45 18.29
CA LYS A 365 38.00 47.25 18.86
C LYS A 365 38.07 47.12 20.40
N VAL A 366 38.36 45.92 20.91
CA VAL A 366 38.34 45.67 22.35
C VAL A 366 39.64 46.12 23.02
N GLN A 367 39.50 46.87 24.12
CA GLN A 367 40.61 47.47 24.86
C GLN A 367 41.33 46.42 25.72
N ASN A 368 42.41 45.83 25.19
CA ASN A 368 43.28 44.93 25.94
C ASN A 368 44.28 45.74 26.79
N TYR A 369 43.90 46.08 28.02
CA TYR A 369 44.71 46.87 28.96
C TYR A 369 45.88 46.10 29.59
N VAL A 370 46.01 44.80 29.32
CA VAL A 370 47.06 43.92 29.88
C VAL A 370 47.84 43.26 28.75
N LYS A 371 49.16 43.53 28.70
CA LYS A 371 50.09 42.96 27.71
C LYS A 371 50.31 41.46 27.96
N ASN A 372 50.50 40.66 26.91
CA ASN A 372 50.74 39.21 27.01
C ASN A 372 51.91 38.84 27.95
N GLY A 373 52.94 39.67 28.03
CA GLY A 373 54.07 39.47 28.97
C GLY A 373 53.65 39.37 30.44
N SER A 374 52.60 40.09 30.87
CA SER A 374 52.09 40.02 32.24
C SER A 374 51.37 38.70 32.53
N LEU A 375 50.61 38.17 31.56
CA LEU A 375 50.01 36.82 31.67
C LEU A 375 51.10 35.75 31.81
N LEU A 376 52.19 35.89 31.07
CA LEU A 376 53.34 34.98 31.17
C LEU A 376 54.03 35.07 32.53
N THR A 377 54.18 36.26 33.12
CA THR A 377 54.73 36.40 34.49
C THR A 377 53.87 35.63 35.49
N TYR A 378 52.54 35.71 35.39
CA TYR A 378 51.63 35.03 36.29
C TYR A 378 51.69 33.50 36.20
N LEU A 379 52.16 32.90 35.09
CA LEU A 379 52.33 31.44 35.01
C LEU A 379 53.41 30.91 35.98
N ASN A 380 54.40 31.73 36.29
CA ASN A 380 55.50 31.36 37.20
C ASN A 380 55.18 31.60 38.68
N GLU A 381 53.97 32.09 39.00
CA GLU A 381 53.58 32.42 40.36
C GLU A 381 53.12 31.19 41.16
N LYS A 382 53.41 31.19 42.47
CA LYS A 382 53.03 30.10 43.40
C LYS A 382 51.51 29.93 43.51
N TYR A 383 50.76 31.01 43.29
CA TYR A 383 49.30 31.06 43.30
C TYR A 383 48.80 31.92 42.12
N PRO A 384 48.67 31.38 40.90
CA PRO A 384 48.39 32.19 39.73
C PRO A 384 46.90 32.54 39.60
N LYS A 385 45.98 31.72 40.14
CA LYS A 385 44.51 31.94 40.09
C LYS A 385 44.14 33.38 40.49
N PRO A 386 44.49 33.94 41.68
CA PRO A 386 44.11 35.32 42.04
C PRO A 386 44.60 36.42 41.09
N LEU A 387 45.77 36.23 40.46
CA LEU A 387 46.36 37.21 39.54
C LEU A 387 45.67 37.14 38.17
N LEU A 388 45.53 35.94 37.61
CA LEU A 388 44.79 35.68 36.38
C LEU A 388 43.33 36.14 36.51
N CYS A 389 42.67 35.85 37.64
CA CYS A 389 41.32 36.32 37.95
C CYS A 389 41.19 37.86 37.89
N ASN A 390 42.22 38.61 38.28
CA ASN A 390 42.18 40.08 38.30
C ASN A 390 42.42 40.78 36.95
N VAL A 391 42.58 40.00 35.87
CA VAL A 391 42.75 40.49 34.50
C VAL A 391 41.76 39.90 33.48
N ILE A 392 40.85 39.01 33.89
CA ILE A 392 39.79 38.43 33.02
C ILE A 392 38.91 39.53 32.42
N ASP A 393 38.59 40.55 33.21
CA ASP A 393 37.81 41.74 32.85
C ASP A 393 38.60 42.78 32.02
N LYS A 394 39.91 42.59 31.84
CA LYS A 394 40.84 43.57 31.24
C LYS A 394 41.52 43.08 29.95
N ASN A 395 41.27 41.84 29.54
CA ASN A 395 41.79 41.24 28.32
C ASN A 395 40.71 40.34 27.70
N GLN A 396 40.11 40.78 26.59
CA GLN A 396 39.00 40.07 25.98
C GLN A 396 39.44 38.76 25.34
N ASN A 397 40.64 38.69 24.77
CA ASN A 397 41.17 37.45 24.19
C ASN A 397 41.28 36.35 25.25
N PHE A 398 41.66 36.72 26.48
CA PHE A 398 41.69 35.81 27.62
C PHE A 398 40.30 35.40 28.10
N CYS A 399 39.35 36.34 28.21
CA CYS A 399 37.94 36.04 28.49
C CYS A 399 37.32 35.08 27.45
N ASP A 400 37.63 35.31 26.17
CA ASP A 400 37.23 34.46 25.04
C ASP A 400 37.84 33.06 25.13
N ALA A 401 39.13 32.95 25.47
CA ALA A 401 39.83 31.68 25.62
C ALA A 401 39.26 30.85 26.79
N ILE A 402 39.02 31.50 27.94
CA ILE A 402 38.33 30.93 29.10
C ILE A 402 36.98 30.37 28.68
N ASN A 403 36.17 31.15 27.97
CA ASN A 403 34.82 30.74 27.56
C ASN A 403 34.80 29.64 26.49
N LYS A 404 35.70 29.68 25.51
CA LYS A 404 35.84 28.61 24.49
C LYS A 404 36.26 27.28 25.11
N LEU A 405 37.20 27.32 26.07
CA LEU A 405 37.64 26.15 26.83
C LEU A 405 36.56 25.64 27.79
N TRP A 406 35.82 26.53 28.45
CA TRP A 406 34.74 26.18 29.39
C TRP A 406 33.55 25.52 28.69
N MET A 407 33.03 26.11 27.61
CA MET A 407 31.80 25.65 26.96
C MET A 407 31.95 24.32 26.19
N ASN A 408 33.16 23.99 25.72
CA ASN A 408 33.44 22.79 24.93
C ASN A 408 34.90 22.30 25.06
N PRO A 409 35.36 21.89 26.27
CA PRO A 409 36.75 21.54 26.51
C PRO A 409 37.21 20.34 25.67
N ILE A 410 36.31 19.41 25.35
CA ILE A 410 36.65 18.23 24.53
C ILE A 410 37.04 18.63 23.10
N ASN A 411 36.29 19.49 22.40
CA ASN A 411 36.69 19.89 21.05
C ASN A 411 37.79 20.97 21.06
N PHE A 412 37.81 21.85 22.06
CA PHE A 412 38.89 22.82 22.21
C PHE A 412 40.25 22.11 22.35
N LEU A 413 40.35 21.13 23.26
CA LEU A 413 41.58 20.39 23.48
C LEU A 413 41.88 19.35 22.38
N LYS A 414 40.88 18.92 21.60
CA LYS A 414 41.09 18.15 20.36
C LYS A 414 41.74 18.98 19.26
N LEU A 415 41.41 20.27 19.14
CA LEU A 415 41.92 21.16 18.09
C LEU A 415 43.25 21.84 18.46
N PHE A 416 43.41 22.23 19.73
CA PHE A 416 44.51 23.09 20.18
C PHE A 416 45.39 22.45 21.25
N GLY A 417 44.97 21.34 21.85
CA GLY A 417 45.59 20.79 23.04
C GLY A 417 47.03 20.30 22.86
N ASP A 418 47.45 19.90 21.65
CA ASP A 418 48.83 19.48 21.38
C ASP A 418 49.77 20.69 21.33
N LYS A 419 49.44 21.73 20.55
CA LYS A 419 50.17 23.00 20.52
C LYS A 419 50.25 23.69 21.89
N ILE A 420 49.21 23.54 22.73
CA ILE A 420 49.22 24.00 24.13
C ILE A 420 50.19 23.17 24.99
N ILE A 421 50.25 21.84 24.81
CA ILE A 421 51.24 20.98 25.50
C ILE A 421 52.66 21.37 25.09
N ASP A 422 52.93 21.57 23.81
CA ASP A 422 54.26 21.96 23.31
C ASP A 422 54.74 23.28 23.93
N ASN A 423 53.84 24.27 24.04
CA ASN A 423 54.15 25.55 24.67
C ASN A 423 54.31 25.42 26.20
N LEU A 424 53.50 24.59 26.88
CA LEU A 424 53.70 24.26 28.30
C LEU A 424 55.06 23.59 28.56
N ASN A 425 55.50 22.69 27.66
CA ASN A 425 56.80 22.04 27.70
C ASN A 425 57.93 23.08 27.53
N TYR A 426 57.79 24.00 26.58
CA TYR A 426 58.72 25.12 26.39
C TYR A 426 58.80 26.01 27.64
N TYR A 427 57.66 26.47 28.16
CA TYR A 427 57.61 27.32 29.35
C TYR A 427 58.19 26.66 30.59
N LYS A 428 58.02 25.33 30.76
CA LYS A 428 58.71 24.58 31.81
C LYS A 428 60.23 24.54 31.60
N LYS A 429 60.69 24.28 30.37
CA LYS A 429 62.13 24.27 30.03
C LYS A 429 62.81 25.62 30.32
N VAL A 430 62.14 26.74 30.06
CA VAL A 430 62.67 28.09 30.35
C VAL A 430 62.33 28.63 31.75
N LYS A 431 61.77 27.80 32.65
CA LYS A 431 61.37 28.18 34.02
C LYS A 431 60.42 29.39 34.09
N ALA A 432 59.51 29.51 33.13
CA ALA A 432 58.45 30.52 33.08
C ALA A 432 57.09 30.03 33.59
N ILE A 433 57.01 28.78 34.08
CA ILE A 433 55.85 28.19 34.73
C ILE A 433 56.33 27.28 35.87
N THR A 434 55.62 27.28 37.01
CA THR A 434 55.97 26.38 38.12
C THR A 434 55.60 24.93 37.78
N ASP A 435 56.33 23.97 38.36
CA ASP A 435 56.03 22.53 38.20
C ASP A 435 54.58 22.17 38.57
N LYS A 436 54.02 22.83 39.59
CA LYS A 436 52.62 22.67 39.97
C LYS A 436 51.67 23.18 38.89
N ASN A 437 51.88 24.41 38.41
CA ASN A 437 51.01 25.02 37.39
C ASN A 437 51.05 24.23 36.08
N TYR A 438 52.23 23.73 35.71
CA TYR A 438 52.42 22.80 34.59
C TYR A 438 51.68 21.46 34.79
N ALA A 439 51.79 20.85 35.97
CA ALA A 439 51.13 19.58 36.29
C ALA A 439 49.59 19.72 36.35
N ASP A 440 49.07 20.78 36.96
CA ASP A 440 47.64 21.12 36.98
C ASP A 440 47.08 21.24 35.56
N ALA A 441 47.79 21.99 34.68
CA ALA A 441 47.40 22.18 33.29
C ALA A 441 47.42 20.87 32.49
N LEU A 442 48.52 20.10 32.54
CA LEU A 442 48.59 18.80 31.84
C LEU A 442 47.54 17.81 32.33
N LYS A 443 47.30 17.73 33.65
CA LYS A 443 46.28 16.85 34.23
C LYS A 443 44.91 17.15 33.64
N PHE A 444 44.53 18.44 33.54
CA PHE A 444 43.28 18.85 32.91
C PHE A 444 43.25 18.51 31.40
N ILE A 445 44.33 18.79 30.66
CA ILE A 445 44.39 18.49 29.22
C ILE A 445 44.18 16.99 28.97
N TYR A 446 44.85 16.11 29.73
CA TYR A 446 44.71 14.66 29.59
C TYR A 446 43.37 14.12 30.12
N GLU A 447 42.77 14.73 31.15
CA GLU A 447 41.43 14.36 31.63
C GLU A 447 40.37 14.55 30.54
N TYR A 448 40.41 15.68 29.81
CA TYR A 448 39.43 15.95 28.75
C TYR A 448 39.83 15.32 27.40
N LYS A 449 41.13 15.16 27.10
CA LYS A 449 41.56 14.36 25.92
C LYS A 449 41.22 12.88 26.06
N SER A 450 41.38 12.26 27.24
CA SER A 450 41.03 10.84 27.42
C SER A 450 39.52 10.57 27.24
N LYS A 451 38.65 11.53 27.55
CA LYS A 451 37.19 11.46 27.26
C LYS A 451 36.84 11.38 25.76
N LEU A 452 37.77 11.74 24.85
CA LEU A 452 37.65 11.45 23.40
C LEU A 452 37.82 9.95 23.10
N ILE A 453 38.66 9.24 23.85
CA ILE A 453 39.18 7.90 23.52
C ILE A 453 38.30 6.78 24.09
N LEU A 454 36.98 6.95 23.97
CA LEU A 454 36.07 5.82 23.85
C LEU A 454 35.71 5.66 22.37
N LYS A 455 36.57 4.93 21.64
CA LYS A 455 36.17 4.32 20.36
C LYS A 455 34.89 3.54 20.67
N LYS A 456 33.74 3.96 20.13
CA LYS A 456 32.51 3.15 20.23
C LYS A 456 32.86 1.74 19.72
N PRO A 457 32.57 0.67 20.47
CA PRO A 457 32.80 -0.68 19.97
C PRO A 457 32.13 -0.83 18.61
N LYS A 458 32.92 -1.14 17.57
CA LYS A 458 32.45 -1.20 16.20
C LYS A 458 31.73 -2.52 15.99
N PHE A 459 30.44 -2.54 16.28
CA PHE A 459 29.60 -3.72 16.07
C PHE A 459 29.55 -4.07 14.59
N GLU A 460 29.63 -5.37 14.30
CA GLU A 460 29.42 -5.90 12.97
C GLU A 460 27.92 -6.07 12.69
N ALA A 461 27.53 -5.78 11.45
CA ALA A 461 26.17 -5.92 10.96
C ALA A 461 25.88 -7.40 10.65
N VAL A 462 25.64 -8.17 11.71
CA VAL A 462 25.30 -9.60 11.70
C VAL A 462 23.94 -9.82 12.38
N PRO A 463 23.16 -10.85 11.99
CA PRO A 463 21.89 -11.13 12.62
C PRO A 463 22.08 -11.67 14.06
N PRO A 464 21.06 -11.54 14.94
CA PRO A 464 21.09 -12.19 16.25
C PRO A 464 21.14 -13.72 16.09
N LYS A 465 21.79 -14.43 17.02
CA LYS A 465 21.92 -15.90 16.96
C LYS A 465 20.64 -16.66 17.33
N THR A 466 19.71 -16.00 18.00
CA THR A 466 18.44 -16.56 18.50
C THR A 466 17.29 -15.60 18.21
N LYS A 467 16.04 -16.09 18.21
CA LYS A 467 14.87 -15.20 18.25
C LYS A 467 14.97 -14.36 19.53
N LEU A 468 14.65 -13.07 19.45
CA LEU A 468 14.65 -12.09 20.54
C LEU A 468 13.21 -11.54 20.71
N THR A 469 12.89 -10.93 21.85
CA THR A 469 11.64 -10.14 21.97
C THR A 469 11.71 -8.89 21.08
N ASN A 470 10.55 -8.27 20.82
CA ASN A 470 10.46 -7.14 19.90
C ASN A 470 11.39 -5.97 20.30
N PHE A 471 11.42 -5.68 21.60
CA PHE A 471 12.23 -4.62 22.19
C PHE A 471 13.73 -4.94 22.24
N GLU A 472 14.10 -6.18 22.52
CA GLU A 472 15.50 -6.62 22.46
C GLU A 472 16.03 -6.55 21.03
N LEU A 473 15.22 -6.96 20.04
CA LEU A 473 15.60 -6.87 18.64
C LEU A 473 15.73 -5.41 18.19
N TYR A 474 14.84 -4.52 18.63
CA TYR A 474 14.94 -3.07 18.37
C TYR A 474 16.32 -2.53 18.79
N LYS A 475 16.71 -2.77 20.05
CA LYS A 475 18.01 -2.36 20.60
C LYS A 475 19.19 -3.07 19.93
N TYR A 476 19.03 -4.33 19.54
CA TYR A 476 20.05 -5.08 18.81
C TYR A 476 20.31 -4.46 17.43
N VAL A 477 19.25 -4.15 16.67
CA VAL A 477 19.34 -3.57 15.33
C VAL A 477 19.90 -2.16 15.36
N GLU A 478 19.41 -1.29 16.26
CA GLU A 478 19.95 0.07 16.45
C GLU A 478 21.47 0.05 16.66
N LYS A 479 21.96 -0.93 17.42
CA LYS A 479 23.36 -1.08 17.83
C LYS A 479 24.26 -1.74 16.78
N HIS A 480 23.80 -2.84 16.16
CA HIS A 480 24.60 -3.63 15.22
C HIS A 480 24.51 -3.14 13.77
N PHE A 481 23.40 -2.51 13.40
CA PHE A 481 23.14 -2.07 12.02
C PHE A 481 23.09 -0.53 11.90
N ALA A 482 23.62 0.21 12.88
CA ALA A 482 23.75 1.67 12.87
C ALA A 482 24.28 2.29 11.56
N PRO A 483 25.25 1.70 10.82
CA PRO A 483 25.68 2.22 9.51
C PRO A 483 24.59 2.23 8.41
N TYR A 484 23.45 1.61 8.68
CA TYR A 484 22.28 1.56 7.80
C TYR A 484 21.09 2.36 8.35
N LYS A 485 21.31 3.28 9.31
CA LYS A 485 20.30 4.27 9.69
C LYS A 485 20.18 5.33 8.60
N TRP A 486 18.95 5.63 8.18
CA TRP A 486 18.66 6.68 7.20
C TRP A 486 18.88 8.07 7.81
N GLU A 487 19.46 8.97 7.04
CA GLU A 487 19.50 10.41 7.34
C GLU A 487 18.13 11.07 7.10
N HIS A 488 17.95 12.32 7.53
CA HIS A 488 16.74 13.09 7.24
C HIS A 488 16.62 13.36 5.73
N ILE A 489 15.41 13.25 5.18
CA ILE A 489 15.16 13.40 3.74
C ILE A 489 15.34 14.87 3.32
N ASN A 490 16.42 15.19 2.60
CA ASN A 490 16.51 16.45 1.87
C ASN A 490 15.72 16.37 0.53
N ILE A 491 14.86 17.36 0.28
CA ILE A 491 13.93 17.42 -0.86
C ILE A 491 14.55 18.23 -2.01
N VAL A 492 15.51 17.58 -2.68
CA VAL A 492 16.18 18.05 -3.91
C VAL A 492 15.82 17.14 -5.09
N ASN A 493 16.01 17.59 -6.34
CA ASN A 493 15.62 16.80 -7.52
C ASN A 493 16.67 15.72 -7.86
N LYS A 494 16.54 14.52 -7.28
CA LYS A 494 17.48 13.40 -7.53
C LYS A 494 17.16 12.59 -8.79
N CYS A 495 16.35 13.12 -9.71
CA CYS A 495 15.99 12.49 -10.98
C CYS A 495 16.60 13.17 -12.21
N VAL A 496 17.25 14.30 -12.01
CA VAL A 496 18.03 15.02 -13.03
C VAL A 496 19.43 15.20 -12.44
N ALA A 497 20.47 15.05 -13.26
CA ALA A 497 21.82 15.34 -12.79
C ALA A 497 21.96 16.85 -12.51
N GLU A 498 22.29 17.22 -11.27
CA GLU A 498 22.47 18.62 -10.90
C GLU A 498 23.64 19.23 -11.67
N VAL A 499 23.34 20.14 -12.60
CA VAL A 499 24.31 21.13 -13.07
C VAL A 499 24.35 22.20 -12.00
N ILE A 500 25.40 22.18 -11.16
CA ILE A 500 25.64 23.26 -10.20
C ILE A 500 25.96 24.53 -11.01
N ILE A 501 25.20 25.59 -10.74
CA ILE A 501 25.34 26.93 -11.28
C ILE A 501 25.62 27.85 -10.10
N ASP A 502 26.76 28.52 -10.11
CA ASP A 502 26.99 29.70 -9.29
C ASP A 502 26.35 30.88 -10.04
N GLU A 503 25.43 31.62 -9.41
CA GLU A 503 24.51 32.54 -10.11
C GLU A 503 25.07 33.97 -10.31
N ASP A 504 26.32 34.23 -9.91
CA ASP A 504 26.93 35.58 -9.86
C ASP A 504 27.59 36.07 -11.17
N ASP A 505 27.58 35.31 -12.28
CA ASP A 505 28.17 35.70 -13.57
C ASP A 505 27.14 35.62 -14.72
N ASN A 506 26.78 36.80 -15.27
CA ASN A 506 25.80 36.99 -16.34
C ASN A 506 26.43 37.25 -17.72
N SER A 507 27.72 36.96 -17.90
CA SER A 507 28.42 37.18 -19.17
C SER A 507 27.96 36.25 -20.30
N GLU A 508 28.16 36.65 -21.56
CA GLU A 508 27.95 35.76 -22.72
C GLU A 508 28.86 34.53 -22.66
N ALA A 509 30.04 34.65 -22.05
CA ALA A 509 30.93 33.53 -21.74
C ALA A 509 30.29 32.53 -20.76
N ALA A 510 29.56 32.99 -19.74
CA ALA A 510 28.79 32.13 -18.85
C ALA A 510 27.64 31.42 -19.58
N GLN A 511 26.95 32.09 -20.53
CA GLN A 511 25.91 31.46 -21.36
C GLN A 511 26.49 30.42 -22.33
N ALA A 512 27.61 30.71 -22.98
CA ALA A 512 28.35 29.75 -23.79
C ALA A 512 28.85 28.55 -22.94
N ALA A 513 29.31 28.81 -21.72
CA ALA A 513 29.68 27.78 -20.77
C ALA A 513 28.48 26.96 -20.26
N GLN A 514 27.27 27.53 -20.13
CA GLN A 514 26.04 26.77 -19.88
C GLN A 514 25.68 25.86 -21.05
N ALA A 515 25.77 26.36 -22.29
CA ALA A 515 25.54 25.55 -23.50
C ALA A 515 26.56 24.40 -23.59
N ALA A 516 27.84 24.67 -23.35
CA ALA A 516 28.89 23.67 -23.28
C ALA A 516 28.69 22.67 -22.12
N LYS A 517 28.32 23.12 -20.92
CA LYS A 517 27.99 22.23 -19.78
C LYS A 517 26.77 21.36 -20.06
N LYS A 518 25.73 21.86 -20.74
CA LYS A 518 24.59 21.05 -21.23
C LYS A 518 25.04 20.02 -22.27
N ALA A 519 25.88 20.40 -23.23
CA ALA A 519 26.45 19.46 -24.21
C ALA A 519 27.31 18.38 -23.53
N VAL A 520 28.13 18.76 -22.53
CA VAL A 520 28.96 17.82 -21.75
C VAL A 520 28.12 16.93 -20.84
N ALA A 521 27.03 17.41 -20.25
CA ALA A 521 26.10 16.58 -19.49
C ALA A 521 25.36 15.57 -20.40
N ASN A 522 24.97 15.99 -21.60
CA ASN A 522 24.42 15.09 -22.62
C ASN A 522 25.47 14.09 -23.14
N ALA A 523 26.75 14.48 -23.20
CA ALA A 523 27.86 13.57 -23.52
C ALA A 523 28.30 12.67 -22.35
N ALA A 524 28.02 13.05 -21.10
CA ALA A 524 28.18 12.19 -19.92
C ALA A 524 27.10 11.11 -19.89
N ASN A 525 25.86 11.45 -20.29
CA ASN A 525 24.83 10.45 -20.62
C ASN A 525 25.20 9.55 -21.82
N ALA A 526 26.30 9.82 -22.53
CA ALA A 526 26.89 8.99 -23.59
C ALA A 526 28.22 8.30 -23.18
N LYS A 527 28.60 8.34 -21.89
CA LYS A 527 29.73 7.61 -21.29
C LYS A 527 29.32 7.12 -19.90
N ASP A 528 28.78 5.91 -19.77
CA ASP A 528 29.62 4.72 -19.88
C ASP A 528 29.20 3.77 -21.02
N ASN A 529 30.14 3.40 -21.90
CA ASN A 529 29.88 2.67 -23.15
C ASN A 529 29.69 1.14 -22.93
N LYS A 530 29.19 0.75 -21.76
CA LYS A 530 29.12 -0.63 -21.26
C LYS A 530 27.75 -1.29 -21.40
N GLY A 531 26.69 -0.49 -21.59
CA GLY A 531 25.32 -0.98 -21.75
C GLY A 531 24.66 -1.54 -20.47
N TYR A 532 25.25 -1.28 -19.30
CA TYR A 532 24.70 -1.63 -17.98
C TYR A 532 25.11 -0.60 -16.92
N ASN A 533 24.43 -0.63 -15.78
CA ASN A 533 24.65 0.23 -14.61
C ASN A 533 24.83 -0.65 -13.36
N ILE A 534 25.79 -0.30 -12.49
CA ILE A 534 26.02 -1.00 -11.21
C ILE A 534 25.24 -0.28 -10.11
N VAL A 535 24.29 -0.97 -9.45
CA VAL A 535 23.36 -0.32 -8.53
C VAL A 535 23.97 -0.15 -7.13
N THR A 536 24.14 1.09 -6.70
CA THR A 536 24.39 1.44 -5.29
C THR A 536 23.16 1.13 -4.45
N PHE A 537 23.30 0.22 -3.49
CA PHE A 537 22.21 -0.19 -2.61
C PHE A 537 21.83 0.89 -1.58
N SER A 538 20.53 1.06 -1.32
CA SER A 538 20.03 1.90 -0.22
C SER A 538 20.39 1.32 1.15
N HIS A 539 20.27 2.13 2.22
CA HIS A 539 20.52 1.65 3.58
C HIS A 539 19.67 0.42 3.94
N THR A 540 18.37 0.40 3.60
CA THR A 540 17.51 -0.78 3.82
C THR A 540 17.94 -1.99 2.98
N GLN A 541 18.36 -1.78 1.73
CA GLN A 541 18.87 -2.89 0.90
C GLN A 541 20.14 -3.51 1.49
N ASN A 542 21.02 -2.68 2.05
CA ASN A 542 22.20 -3.13 2.78
C ASN A 542 21.87 -3.81 4.12
N PHE A 543 20.87 -3.30 4.85
CA PHE A 543 20.36 -3.93 6.05
C PHE A 543 19.78 -5.33 5.78
N VAL A 544 18.80 -5.45 4.88
CA VAL A 544 18.09 -6.73 4.64
C VAL A 544 19.06 -7.82 4.15
N GLN A 545 20.00 -7.49 3.26
CA GLN A 545 20.97 -8.49 2.76
C GLN A 545 21.96 -8.99 3.84
N LYS A 546 22.12 -8.26 4.96
CA LYS A 546 22.94 -8.68 6.10
C LYS A 546 22.12 -9.23 7.28
N PHE A 547 20.84 -8.86 7.39
CA PHE A 547 19.95 -9.35 8.45
C PHE A 547 19.26 -10.69 8.09
N LEU A 548 18.86 -10.88 6.83
CA LEU A 548 18.32 -12.16 6.36
C LEU A 548 19.41 -12.97 5.65
N THR A 549 19.90 -13.99 6.35
CA THR A 549 20.92 -14.94 5.89
C THR A 549 20.48 -16.37 6.21
N PRO A 550 21.19 -17.42 5.75
CA PRO A 550 20.95 -18.79 6.18
C PRO A 550 20.96 -18.96 7.71
N GLN A 551 21.92 -18.33 8.40
CA GLN A 551 22.12 -18.44 9.85
C GLN A 551 21.08 -17.66 10.67
N SER A 552 20.33 -16.73 10.07
CA SER A 552 19.32 -15.96 10.80
C SER A 552 18.27 -16.91 11.42
N PRO A 553 17.88 -16.71 12.69
CA PRO A 553 16.97 -17.60 13.43
C PRO A 553 15.52 -17.53 12.95
N TYR A 554 15.25 -16.67 11.97
CA TYR A 554 13.97 -16.48 11.30
C TYR A 554 13.88 -17.39 10.07
N LYS A 555 12.70 -17.98 9.82
CA LYS A 555 12.47 -18.82 8.64
C LYS A 555 12.24 -18.02 7.35
N GLY A 556 12.19 -16.70 7.43
CA GLY A 556 12.06 -15.80 6.29
C GLY A 556 11.74 -14.38 6.70
N MET A 557 11.40 -13.54 5.72
CA MET A 557 10.98 -12.16 5.92
C MET A 557 9.90 -11.72 4.93
N LEU A 558 8.99 -10.88 5.40
CA LEU A 558 8.06 -10.08 4.61
C LEU A 558 8.65 -8.69 4.37
N LEU A 559 8.99 -8.38 3.12
CA LEU A 559 9.28 -7.02 2.67
C LEU A 559 7.97 -6.29 2.41
N PHE A 560 7.40 -5.68 3.45
CA PHE A 560 6.27 -4.77 3.36
C PHE A 560 6.78 -3.39 2.93
N HIS A 561 7.26 -3.30 1.68
CA HIS A 561 7.79 -2.04 1.15
C HIS A 561 6.85 -1.46 0.09
N SER A 562 6.67 -0.14 0.15
CA SER A 562 6.05 0.72 -0.86
C SER A 562 6.45 0.43 -2.31
N VAL A 563 5.63 0.89 -3.26
CA VAL A 563 5.94 0.84 -4.70
C VAL A 563 7.19 1.68 -4.99
N GLY A 564 8.08 1.21 -5.87
CA GLY A 564 9.30 1.94 -6.23
C GLY A 564 10.46 1.88 -5.21
N SER A 565 10.25 1.30 -4.02
CA SER A 565 11.29 1.09 -2.99
C SER A 565 12.51 0.24 -3.39
N GLY A 566 12.46 -0.42 -4.56
CA GLY A 566 13.55 -1.29 -5.03
C GLY A 566 13.49 -2.74 -4.54
N LYS A 567 12.33 -3.24 -4.07
CA LYS A 567 12.13 -4.64 -3.62
C LYS A 567 12.83 -5.72 -4.46
N THR A 568 12.71 -5.65 -5.80
CA THR A 568 13.36 -6.59 -6.72
C THR A 568 14.88 -6.61 -6.53
N CYS A 569 15.49 -5.43 -6.38
CA CYS A 569 16.91 -5.26 -6.10
C CYS A 569 17.27 -5.80 -4.71
N THR A 570 16.46 -5.50 -3.68
CA THR A 570 16.60 -6.03 -2.31
C THR A 570 16.62 -7.56 -2.28
N ALA A 571 15.74 -8.21 -3.03
CA ALA A 571 15.64 -9.67 -3.07
C ALA A 571 16.77 -10.32 -3.88
N ILE A 572 17.21 -9.70 -4.98
CA ILE A 572 18.39 -10.16 -5.74
C ILE A 572 19.66 -10.02 -4.90
N SER A 573 19.86 -8.89 -4.20
CA SER A 573 21.07 -8.67 -3.39
C SER A 573 21.11 -9.61 -2.19
N THR A 574 20.02 -9.74 -1.43
CA THR A 574 19.88 -10.69 -0.31
C THR A 574 20.18 -12.13 -0.75
N ALA A 575 19.62 -12.57 -1.88
CA ALA A 575 19.84 -13.92 -2.40
C ALA A 575 21.30 -14.19 -2.82
N THR A 576 22.04 -13.18 -3.29
CA THR A 576 23.38 -13.35 -3.89
C THR A 576 24.54 -12.95 -2.97
N ASN A 577 24.26 -12.17 -1.92
CA ASN A 577 25.23 -11.81 -0.89
C ASN A 577 25.54 -12.97 0.09
N THR A 578 24.57 -13.84 0.40
CA THR A 578 24.77 -14.98 1.33
C THR A 578 24.23 -16.30 0.78
N PHE A 579 22.91 -16.40 0.53
CA PHE A 579 22.25 -17.67 0.20
C PHE A 579 22.91 -18.46 -0.94
N ASP A 580 23.15 -17.82 -2.09
CA ASP A 580 23.81 -18.46 -3.24
C ASP A 580 25.25 -18.93 -2.89
N ARG A 581 26.01 -18.10 -2.16
CA ARG A 581 27.39 -18.41 -1.73
C ARG A 581 27.44 -19.62 -0.79
N GLU A 582 26.40 -19.84 0.00
CA GLU A 582 26.21 -21.00 0.88
C GLU A 582 25.49 -22.18 0.19
N GLY A 583 25.31 -22.13 -1.12
CA GLY A 583 24.77 -23.22 -1.94
C GLY A 583 23.26 -23.35 -1.94
N TYR A 584 22.51 -22.40 -1.35
CA TYR A 584 21.05 -22.43 -1.40
C TYR A 584 20.56 -22.25 -2.84
N LYS A 585 19.52 -23.01 -3.22
CA LYS A 585 18.83 -22.84 -4.50
C LYS A 585 17.91 -21.64 -4.44
N ILE A 586 17.98 -20.74 -5.42
CA ILE A 586 17.16 -19.53 -5.46
C ILE A 586 15.99 -19.77 -6.41
N LEU A 587 14.77 -19.78 -5.87
CA LEU A 587 13.54 -20.04 -6.61
C LEU A 587 12.64 -18.80 -6.61
N TRP A 588 12.58 -18.07 -7.73
CA TRP A 588 11.74 -16.88 -7.86
C TRP A 588 10.36 -17.20 -8.44
N VAL A 589 9.31 -16.75 -7.76
CA VAL A 589 7.90 -16.83 -8.19
C VAL A 589 7.36 -15.43 -8.44
N THR A 590 6.82 -15.15 -9.63
CA THR A 590 6.18 -13.87 -9.98
C THR A 590 5.12 -14.06 -11.09
N ARG A 591 4.53 -12.98 -11.61
CA ARG A 591 3.68 -13.00 -12.81
C ARG A 591 4.49 -13.22 -14.09
N HIS A 592 3.89 -13.84 -15.11
CA HIS A 592 4.57 -14.05 -16.40
C HIS A 592 5.06 -12.72 -17.03
N THR A 593 4.31 -11.64 -16.84
CA THR A 593 4.62 -10.30 -17.37
C THR A 593 5.78 -9.60 -16.66
N LEU A 594 6.15 -10.01 -15.45
CA LEU A 594 7.18 -9.35 -14.61
C LEU A 594 8.54 -10.08 -14.66
N LYS A 595 8.63 -11.21 -15.38
CA LYS A 595 9.89 -11.97 -15.50
C LYS A 595 10.99 -11.19 -16.22
N GLU A 596 10.64 -10.22 -17.08
CA GLU A 596 11.62 -9.39 -17.79
C GLU A 596 12.26 -8.35 -16.85
N ASP A 597 11.50 -7.80 -15.89
CA ASP A 597 12.01 -6.86 -14.89
C ASP A 597 13.05 -7.49 -13.97
N ILE A 598 12.93 -8.79 -13.64
CA ILE A 598 13.96 -9.52 -12.88
C ILE A 598 15.28 -9.51 -13.67
N TRP A 599 15.24 -9.83 -14.97
CA TRP A 599 16.45 -9.85 -15.79
C TRP A 599 17.05 -8.46 -15.99
N LYS A 600 16.22 -7.42 -16.10
CA LYS A 600 16.69 -6.03 -16.10
C LYS A 600 17.47 -5.69 -14.82
N ASN A 601 16.95 -6.10 -13.65
CA ASN A 601 17.62 -5.91 -12.35
C ASN A 601 18.77 -6.91 -12.07
N MET A 602 19.04 -7.85 -12.99
CA MET A 602 20.20 -8.74 -12.95
C MET A 602 21.37 -8.22 -13.79
N PHE A 603 21.09 -7.66 -14.97
CA PHE A 603 22.11 -7.43 -16.00
C PHE A 603 22.20 -6.01 -16.56
N ASP A 604 21.15 -5.20 -16.43
CA ASP A 604 21.11 -3.86 -17.02
C ASP A 604 21.17 -2.78 -15.91
N ASN A 605 20.45 -3.00 -14.80
CA ASN A 605 20.64 -2.36 -13.50
C ASN A 605 21.07 -3.45 -12.52
N ILE A 606 22.37 -3.70 -12.40
CA ILE A 606 22.91 -4.90 -11.76
C ILE A 606 22.78 -4.81 -10.24
N CYS A 607 21.83 -5.57 -9.68
CA CYS A 607 21.63 -5.76 -8.23
C CYS A 607 22.20 -7.08 -7.69
N ASN A 608 22.74 -7.94 -8.56
CA ASN A 608 23.34 -9.21 -8.18
C ASN A 608 24.77 -8.99 -7.68
N VAL A 609 25.02 -9.23 -6.40
CA VAL A 609 26.30 -8.92 -5.74
C VAL A 609 27.44 -9.76 -6.31
N ILE A 610 27.19 -11.01 -6.70
CA ILE A 610 28.21 -11.85 -7.36
C ILE A 610 28.58 -11.28 -8.73
N ILE A 611 27.61 -10.73 -9.48
CA ILE A 611 27.90 -10.05 -10.75
C ILE A 611 28.63 -8.72 -10.51
N GLN A 612 28.21 -7.92 -9.51
CA GLN A 612 28.92 -6.69 -9.16
C GLN A 612 30.40 -6.97 -8.82
N ASP A 613 30.67 -7.94 -7.94
CA ASP A 613 32.03 -8.32 -7.53
C ASP A 613 32.89 -8.73 -8.75
N ARG A 614 32.36 -9.56 -9.66
CA ARG A 614 33.08 -9.97 -10.89
C ARG A 614 33.42 -8.80 -11.81
N LEU A 615 32.46 -7.89 -12.05
CA LEU A 615 32.66 -6.73 -12.93
C LEU A 615 33.61 -5.70 -12.29
N ASN A 616 33.57 -5.55 -10.96
CA ASN A 616 34.53 -4.74 -10.20
C ASN A 616 35.96 -5.34 -10.26
N ASN A 617 36.06 -6.67 -10.34
CA ASN A 617 37.32 -7.40 -10.56
C ASN A 617 37.75 -7.45 -12.05
N GLY A 618 37.05 -6.75 -12.96
CA GLY A 618 37.44 -6.60 -14.37
C GLY A 618 36.87 -7.64 -15.34
N GLU A 619 35.95 -8.52 -14.93
CA GLU A 619 35.22 -9.36 -15.90
C GLU A 619 34.31 -8.52 -16.80
N ILE A 620 33.99 -9.05 -17.99
CA ILE A 620 33.12 -8.39 -18.98
C ILE A 620 31.76 -9.08 -19.01
N LEU A 621 30.68 -8.30 -18.85
CA LEU A 621 29.32 -8.83 -18.89
C LEU A 621 28.99 -9.41 -20.28
N PRO A 622 28.52 -10.67 -20.40
CA PRO A 622 28.21 -11.25 -21.70
C PRO A 622 27.11 -10.50 -22.48
N SER A 623 27.29 -10.38 -23.79
CA SER A 623 26.32 -9.73 -24.70
C SER A 623 25.09 -10.60 -24.99
N THR A 624 25.24 -11.92 -25.09
CA THR A 624 24.14 -12.82 -25.44
C THR A 624 23.36 -13.30 -24.21
N LYS A 625 22.02 -13.40 -24.34
CA LYS A 625 21.14 -13.82 -23.26
C LYS A 625 21.48 -15.20 -22.69
N ALA A 626 21.95 -16.14 -23.52
CA ALA A 626 22.38 -17.47 -23.09
C ALA A 626 23.58 -17.39 -22.13
N LYS A 627 24.67 -16.72 -22.55
CA LYS A 627 25.85 -16.53 -21.71
C LYS A 627 25.56 -15.70 -20.45
N ARG A 628 24.62 -14.73 -20.51
CA ARG A 628 24.10 -14.05 -19.31
C ARG A 628 23.42 -15.00 -18.32
N MET A 629 22.67 -16.02 -18.77
CA MET A 629 22.10 -17.04 -17.86
C MET A 629 23.19 -17.90 -17.22
N GLU A 630 24.19 -18.34 -18.00
CA GLU A 630 25.33 -19.13 -17.51
C GLU A 630 26.12 -18.38 -16.42
N PHE A 631 26.25 -17.06 -16.58
CA PHE A 631 26.94 -16.17 -15.63
C PHE A 631 26.33 -16.17 -14.22
N LEU A 632 25.03 -16.51 -14.06
CA LEU A 632 24.34 -16.57 -12.76
C LEU A 632 24.72 -17.78 -11.88
N GLY A 633 25.39 -18.80 -12.44
CA GLY A 633 25.80 -19.98 -11.69
C GLY A 633 24.68 -21.00 -11.40
N LYS A 634 25.06 -22.16 -10.84
CA LYS A 634 24.24 -23.39 -10.72
C LYS A 634 23.20 -23.40 -9.59
N ASN A 635 22.99 -22.27 -8.92
CA ASN A 635 22.09 -22.12 -7.77
C ASN A 635 20.83 -21.32 -8.13
N TRP A 636 20.92 -20.39 -9.08
CA TRP A 636 19.79 -19.60 -9.53
C TRP A 636 18.88 -20.41 -10.48
N LEU A 637 17.62 -20.63 -10.08
CA LEU A 637 16.66 -21.35 -10.91
C LEU A 637 15.89 -20.35 -11.83
N PRO A 638 15.53 -20.73 -13.07
CA PRO A 638 14.75 -19.87 -13.96
C PRO A 638 13.42 -19.45 -13.32
N PRO A 639 13.12 -18.14 -13.20
CA PRO A 639 11.89 -17.65 -12.56
C PRO A 639 10.62 -18.29 -13.12
N ILE A 640 9.73 -18.73 -12.22
CA ILE A 640 8.50 -19.44 -12.54
C ILE A 640 7.26 -18.56 -12.32
N SER A 641 6.18 -18.83 -13.05
CA SER A 641 4.89 -18.18 -12.79
C SER A 641 4.16 -18.84 -11.62
N TYR A 642 3.20 -18.15 -10.98
CA TYR A 642 2.34 -18.78 -9.96
C TYR A 642 1.74 -20.11 -10.43
N LYS A 643 1.20 -20.18 -11.67
CA LYS A 643 0.68 -21.43 -12.25
C LYS A 643 1.74 -22.54 -12.38
N GLN A 644 3.00 -22.20 -12.63
CA GLN A 644 4.10 -23.16 -12.62
C GLN A 644 4.44 -23.58 -11.18
N PHE A 645 4.44 -22.65 -10.21
CA PHE A 645 4.66 -22.91 -8.79
C PHE A 645 3.56 -23.80 -8.17
N THR A 646 2.28 -23.52 -8.43
CA THR A 646 1.13 -24.34 -8.01
C THR A 646 1.24 -25.80 -8.46
N ASN A 647 1.82 -26.04 -9.64
CA ASN A 647 2.06 -27.40 -10.15
C ASN A 647 3.37 -28.01 -9.62
N LEU A 648 4.30 -27.19 -9.12
CA LEU A 648 5.55 -27.61 -8.49
C LEU A 648 5.24 -28.13 -7.07
N ILE A 649 4.58 -27.32 -6.24
CA ILE A 649 4.19 -27.68 -4.86
C ILE A 649 3.18 -28.85 -4.80
N LYS A 650 2.45 -29.12 -5.89
CA LYS A 650 1.55 -30.29 -6.03
C LYS A 650 2.22 -31.56 -6.56
N GLY A 651 3.53 -31.54 -6.84
CA GLY A 651 4.27 -32.68 -7.37
C GLY A 651 4.11 -32.96 -8.88
N LYS A 652 3.45 -32.07 -9.64
CA LYS A 652 2.87 -32.39 -10.97
C LYS A 652 3.62 -31.82 -12.17
N ASN A 653 4.89 -31.41 -12.05
CA ASN A 653 5.64 -30.85 -13.17
C ASN A 653 7.15 -31.15 -13.17
N LYS A 654 7.84 -30.74 -14.24
CA LYS A 654 9.29 -30.91 -14.40
C LYS A 654 10.13 -30.22 -13.32
N TYR A 655 9.66 -29.09 -12.78
CA TYR A 655 10.37 -28.36 -11.75
C TYR A 655 10.36 -29.13 -10.42
N TYR A 656 9.25 -29.79 -10.06
CA TYR A 656 9.23 -30.69 -8.90
C TYR A 656 10.23 -31.83 -9.06
N LYS A 657 10.27 -32.48 -10.24
CA LYS A 657 11.27 -33.52 -10.53
C LYS A 657 12.72 -32.99 -10.43
N GLN A 658 12.96 -31.76 -10.87
CA GLN A 658 14.25 -31.08 -10.73
C GLN A 658 14.61 -30.80 -9.27
N MET A 659 13.67 -30.29 -8.46
CA MET A 659 13.89 -30.07 -7.02
C MET A 659 14.17 -31.39 -6.29
N VAL A 660 13.42 -32.46 -6.59
CA VAL A 660 13.65 -33.81 -6.04
C VAL A 660 15.03 -34.35 -6.43
N ALA A 661 15.48 -34.13 -7.66
CA ALA A 661 16.80 -34.56 -8.12
C ALA A 661 17.97 -33.72 -7.55
N LEU A 662 17.70 -32.51 -7.04
CA LEU A 662 18.71 -31.65 -6.41
C LEU A 662 18.81 -31.86 -4.89
N ASN A 663 17.66 -32.04 -4.21
CA ASN A 663 17.55 -31.94 -2.76
C ASN A 663 17.03 -33.23 -2.08
N GLY A 664 16.53 -34.20 -2.85
CA GLY A 664 15.88 -35.41 -2.35
C GLY A 664 14.35 -35.34 -2.39
N LYS A 665 13.69 -36.48 -2.18
CA LYS A 665 12.22 -36.60 -2.24
C LYS A 665 11.51 -36.15 -0.94
N GLU A 666 12.21 -36.24 0.18
CA GLU A 666 11.69 -36.03 1.54
C GLU A 666 11.40 -34.55 1.84
N ASP A 667 12.38 -33.68 1.60
CA ASP A 667 12.19 -32.24 1.46
C ASP A 667 12.83 -31.74 0.15
N PRO A 668 12.06 -31.67 -0.94
CA PRO A 668 12.53 -31.12 -2.22
C PRO A 668 12.94 -29.64 -2.13
N PHE A 669 12.65 -28.94 -1.03
CA PHE A 669 12.98 -27.52 -0.83
C PHE A 669 14.06 -27.30 0.24
N ARG A 670 14.74 -28.37 0.71
CA ARG A 670 15.94 -28.25 1.56
C ARG A 670 16.94 -27.29 0.92
N LYS A 671 17.57 -26.43 1.73
CA LYS A 671 18.44 -25.32 1.31
C LYS A 671 17.92 -24.56 0.08
N THR A 672 16.65 -24.13 0.12
CA THR A 672 16.05 -23.33 -0.97
C THR A 672 15.54 -21.99 -0.42
N LEU A 673 16.01 -20.88 -0.99
CA LEU A 673 15.38 -19.56 -0.79
C LEU A 673 14.27 -19.40 -1.83
N ILE A 674 13.01 -19.39 -1.38
CA ILE A 674 11.86 -19.11 -2.25
C ILE A 674 11.50 -17.64 -2.13
N ILE A 675 11.67 -16.90 -3.23
CA ILE A 675 11.32 -15.49 -3.35
C ILE A 675 9.92 -15.42 -3.98
N ILE A 676 8.92 -14.94 -3.25
CA ILE A 676 7.56 -14.78 -3.76
C ILE A 676 7.24 -13.30 -3.89
N ASP A 677 7.29 -12.84 -5.14
CA ASP A 677 6.82 -11.53 -5.55
C ASP A 677 5.29 -11.41 -5.42
N GLU A 678 4.79 -10.18 -5.28
CA GLU A 678 3.38 -9.84 -5.00
C GLU A 678 2.63 -10.85 -4.10
N ILE A 679 3.20 -11.30 -2.97
CA ILE A 679 2.69 -12.45 -2.17
C ILE A 679 1.18 -12.39 -1.86
N HIS A 680 0.63 -11.19 -1.66
CA HIS A 680 -0.78 -10.93 -1.43
C HIS A 680 -1.71 -11.53 -2.51
N LYS A 681 -1.19 -11.76 -3.72
CA LYS A 681 -1.92 -12.39 -4.83
C LYS A 681 -2.39 -13.81 -4.56
N ILE A 682 -1.66 -14.56 -3.73
CA ILE A 682 -2.03 -15.92 -3.34
C ILE A 682 -3.33 -15.93 -2.52
N TYR A 683 -3.60 -14.87 -1.75
CA TYR A 683 -4.79 -14.75 -0.91
C TYR A 683 -5.92 -14.01 -1.62
N SER A 684 -5.61 -12.96 -2.39
CA SER A 684 -6.61 -12.12 -3.09
C SER A 684 -7.53 -12.87 -4.07
N SER A 685 -8.70 -12.31 -4.37
CA SER A 685 -9.54 -12.75 -5.51
C SER A 685 -9.01 -12.33 -6.89
N SER A 686 -7.92 -11.56 -6.99
CA SER A 686 -7.45 -10.93 -8.23
C SER A 686 -6.67 -11.84 -9.20
N LEU A 687 -6.38 -13.10 -8.84
CA LEU A 687 -5.82 -14.10 -9.77
C LEU A 687 -6.93 -14.96 -10.39
N SER A 688 -6.76 -15.34 -11.65
CA SER A 688 -7.68 -16.29 -12.29
C SER A 688 -7.64 -17.65 -11.58
N ALA A 689 -8.77 -18.37 -11.55
CA ALA A 689 -8.86 -19.68 -10.91
C ALA A 689 -7.93 -20.76 -11.52
N LEU A 690 -7.35 -20.50 -12.69
CA LEU A 690 -6.35 -21.35 -13.36
C LEU A 690 -4.89 -20.99 -13.02
N GLU A 691 -4.68 -19.94 -12.22
CA GLU A 691 -3.37 -19.40 -11.84
C GLU A 691 -3.19 -19.27 -10.32
N LYS A 692 -4.27 -19.00 -9.58
CA LYS A 692 -4.25 -18.88 -8.11
C LYS A 692 -3.65 -20.15 -7.47
N PRO A 693 -2.54 -20.04 -6.71
CA PRO A 693 -2.06 -21.14 -5.90
C PRO A 693 -3.09 -21.50 -4.83
N ASN A 694 -3.18 -22.77 -4.49
CA ASN A 694 -3.97 -23.21 -3.34
C ASN A 694 -3.16 -22.89 -2.07
N PRO A 695 -3.65 -22.02 -1.17
CA PRO A 695 -2.90 -21.62 0.03
C PRO A 695 -2.57 -22.79 0.96
N GLU A 696 -3.50 -23.71 1.16
CA GLU A 696 -3.33 -24.88 2.03
C GLU A 696 -2.11 -25.72 1.61
N VAL A 697 -2.00 -26.08 0.32
CA VAL A 697 -0.86 -26.86 -0.21
C VAL A 697 0.45 -26.09 -0.11
N LEU A 698 0.45 -24.77 -0.28
CA LEU A 698 1.65 -23.95 -0.05
C LEU A 698 2.07 -24.03 1.42
N GLN A 699 1.12 -23.90 2.35
CA GLN A 699 1.37 -23.98 3.78
C GLN A 699 1.86 -25.38 4.20
N THR A 700 1.25 -26.46 3.70
CA THR A 700 1.71 -27.84 3.94
C THR A 700 3.14 -28.05 3.46
N MET A 701 3.48 -27.57 2.26
CA MET A 701 4.84 -27.67 1.71
C MET A 701 5.87 -26.94 2.60
N VAL A 702 5.55 -25.71 3.02
CA VAL A 702 6.43 -24.89 3.88
C VAL A 702 6.63 -25.53 5.25
N GLN A 703 5.56 -25.94 5.91
CA GLN A 703 5.64 -26.58 7.24
C GLN A 703 6.32 -27.95 7.19
N ASN A 704 6.21 -28.70 6.08
CA ASN A 704 6.98 -29.94 5.87
C ASN A 704 8.48 -29.65 5.86
N SER A 705 8.93 -28.67 5.07
CA SER A 705 10.36 -28.30 5.02
C SER A 705 10.88 -27.80 6.37
N TYR A 706 10.09 -26.99 7.09
CA TYR A 706 10.44 -26.52 8.43
C TYR A 706 10.61 -27.69 9.43
N LYS A 707 9.73 -28.69 9.38
CA LYS A 707 9.77 -29.88 10.23
C LYS A 707 10.91 -30.84 9.88
N VAL A 708 11.11 -31.14 8.60
CA VAL A 708 12.05 -32.17 8.12
C VAL A 708 13.49 -31.66 8.12
N SER A 709 13.73 -30.47 7.56
CA SER A 709 15.09 -29.97 7.32
C SER A 709 15.62 -29.06 8.42
N GLY A 710 14.80 -28.64 9.39
CA GLY A 710 15.26 -27.92 10.59
C GLY A 710 15.97 -26.60 10.27
N GLY A 711 17.28 -26.53 10.53
CA GLY A 711 18.13 -25.37 10.17
C GLY A 711 18.43 -25.27 8.66
N ASP A 712 18.42 -26.40 7.97
CA ASP A 712 18.60 -26.54 6.51
C ASP A 712 17.28 -26.35 5.73
N SER A 713 16.18 -25.97 6.41
CA SER A 713 14.88 -25.80 5.77
C SER A 713 14.88 -24.73 4.69
N LEU A 714 13.84 -24.74 3.85
CA LEU A 714 13.57 -23.61 2.97
C LEU A 714 13.49 -22.31 3.79
N LYS A 715 13.83 -21.21 3.14
CA LYS A 715 13.68 -19.85 3.67
C LYS A 715 12.78 -19.06 2.72
N LEU A 716 11.94 -18.18 3.25
CA LEU A 716 11.00 -17.38 2.45
C LEU A 716 11.41 -15.92 2.40
N LEU A 717 11.35 -15.32 1.20
CA LEU A 717 11.39 -13.87 1.04
C LEU A 717 10.13 -13.41 0.31
N LEU A 718 9.19 -12.87 1.07
CA LEU A 718 7.85 -12.53 0.63
C LEU A 718 7.77 -11.02 0.37
N MET A 719 7.25 -10.60 -0.79
CA MET A 719 7.31 -9.19 -1.20
C MET A 719 5.93 -8.61 -1.49
N THR A 720 5.59 -7.48 -0.88
CA THR A 720 4.34 -6.76 -1.16
C THR A 720 4.40 -5.28 -0.77
N ALA A 721 3.63 -4.44 -1.45
CA ALA A 721 3.32 -3.08 -0.99
C ALA A 721 1.98 -2.99 -0.24
N THR A 722 1.22 -4.09 -0.22
CA THR A 722 -0.14 -4.20 0.33
C THR A 722 -0.33 -5.64 0.82
N PRO A 723 -0.04 -5.96 2.11
CA PRO A 723 -0.16 -7.33 2.60
C PRO A 723 -1.62 -7.73 2.88
N ILE A 724 -2.48 -6.75 3.16
CA ILE A 724 -3.93 -6.90 3.34
C ILE A 724 -4.62 -6.83 1.97
N THR A 725 -5.66 -7.65 1.77
CA THR A 725 -6.44 -7.75 0.52
C THR A 725 -7.96 -7.73 0.79
N ASP A 726 -8.77 -8.26 -0.13
CA ASP A 726 -10.19 -8.54 0.06
C ASP A 726 -10.48 -9.61 1.14
N ASP A 727 -9.46 -10.37 1.56
CA ASP A 727 -9.47 -11.15 2.81
C ASP A 727 -8.73 -10.34 3.89
N HIS A 728 -9.42 -9.95 4.96
CA HIS A 728 -8.82 -9.18 6.06
C HIS A 728 -7.78 -10.00 6.83
N MET A 729 -7.91 -11.33 6.87
CA MET A 729 -6.94 -12.23 7.49
C MET A 729 -5.73 -12.53 6.58
N SER A 730 -5.70 -12.06 5.32
CA SER A 730 -4.60 -12.32 4.37
C SER A 730 -3.22 -11.97 4.93
N CYS A 731 -3.09 -10.88 5.69
CA CYS A 731 -1.81 -10.51 6.29
C CYS A 731 -1.35 -11.51 7.38
N VAL A 732 -2.27 -11.98 8.22
CA VAL A 732 -2.01 -13.04 9.21
C VAL A 732 -1.62 -14.36 8.51
N LYS A 733 -2.30 -14.69 7.40
CA LYS A 733 -2.03 -15.88 6.59
C LYS A 733 -0.65 -15.83 5.90
N ILE A 734 -0.19 -14.64 5.51
CA ILE A 734 1.18 -14.40 5.00
C ILE A 734 2.21 -14.60 6.13
N LEU A 735 1.96 -14.06 7.32
CA LEU A 735 2.84 -14.23 8.49
C LEU A 735 2.92 -15.70 8.93
N ASN A 736 1.81 -16.45 8.85
CA ASN A 736 1.77 -17.90 9.10
C ASN A 736 2.62 -18.75 8.13
N LEU A 737 3.09 -18.20 7.00
CA LEU A 737 4.11 -18.85 6.17
C LEU A 737 5.52 -18.70 6.75
N LEU A 738 5.78 -17.65 7.54
CA LEU A 738 7.10 -17.35 8.13
C LEU A 738 7.29 -17.95 9.54
N LEU A 739 6.22 -18.48 10.12
CA LEU A 739 6.14 -19.02 11.48
C LEU A 739 6.18 -20.55 11.48
N GLU A 740 6.76 -21.14 12.52
CA GLU A 740 6.76 -22.60 12.72
C GLU A 740 5.42 -23.05 13.33
N ASN A 741 5.05 -24.33 13.17
CA ASN A 741 3.68 -24.79 13.35
C ASN A 741 3.02 -24.42 14.71
N TYR A 742 3.80 -24.39 15.79
CA TYR A 742 3.34 -24.01 17.14
C TYR A 742 3.28 -22.49 17.38
N GLU A 743 3.95 -21.69 16.55
CA GLU A 743 3.99 -20.22 16.65
C GLU A 743 2.81 -19.56 15.90
N ARG A 744 2.25 -20.26 14.90
CA ARG A 744 1.20 -19.74 14.00
C ARG A 744 -0.01 -19.15 14.74
N PHE A 745 -0.65 -18.19 14.07
CA PHE A 745 -1.91 -17.56 14.48
C PHE A 745 -3.11 -18.36 13.95
N PRO A 746 -4.29 -18.26 14.60
CA PRO A 746 -5.55 -18.69 13.98
C PRO A 746 -5.84 -17.86 12.72
N GLU A 747 -6.34 -18.52 11.67
CA GLU A 747 -6.63 -17.88 10.37
C GLU A 747 -8.11 -17.48 10.18
N GLU A 748 -8.97 -17.92 11.10
CA GLU A 748 -10.37 -17.50 11.22
C GLU A 748 -10.48 -16.27 12.13
N PHE A 749 -11.19 -15.24 11.67
CA PHE A 749 -11.15 -13.93 12.29
C PHE A 749 -11.69 -13.91 13.72
N ASP A 750 -12.85 -14.52 14.00
CA ASP A 750 -13.41 -14.48 15.36
C ASP A 750 -12.55 -15.24 16.38
N ARG A 751 -11.83 -16.30 15.96
CA ARG A 751 -10.83 -16.99 16.79
C ARG A 751 -9.55 -16.18 16.98
N PHE A 752 -9.16 -15.36 16.00
CA PHE A 752 -8.09 -14.39 16.18
C PHE A 752 -8.51 -13.27 17.14
N LYS A 753 -9.74 -12.75 16.97
CA LYS A 753 -10.32 -11.67 17.74
C LYS A 753 -10.37 -12.01 19.23
N THR A 754 -10.85 -13.20 19.61
CA THR A 754 -10.89 -13.63 21.02
C THR A 754 -9.51 -13.85 21.66
N MET A 755 -8.44 -13.96 20.88
CA MET A 755 -7.07 -14.12 21.39
C MET A 755 -6.31 -12.78 21.48
N PHE A 756 -6.50 -11.86 20.53
CA PHE A 756 -5.65 -10.67 20.40
C PHE A 756 -6.40 -9.32 20.46
N CYS A 757 -7.73 -9.33 20.34
CA CYS A 757 -8.54 -8.12 20.18
C CYS A 757 -9.68 -8.03 21.21
N ASN A 758 -10.36 -6.88 21.24
CA ASN A 758 -11.66 -6.73 21.87
C ASN A 758 -12.80 -7.07 20.90
N GLU A 759 -14.05 -6.99 21.37
CA GLU A 759 -15.25 -7.29 20.57
C GLU A 759 -15.36 -6.42 19.31
N ASN A 760 -14.93 -5.16 19.43
CA ASN A 760 -14.84 -4.17 18.35
C ASN A 760 -13.67 -4.43 17.38
N GLY A 761 -12.89 -5.50 17.54
CA GLY A 761 -11.81 -5.90 16.64
C GLY A 761 -10.52 -5.09 16.76
N LEU A 762 -10.41 -4.20 17.76
CA LEU A 762 -9.19 -3.47 18.07
C LEU A 762 -8.28 -4.34 18.94
N PHE A 763 -6.97 -4.32 18.72
CA PHE A 763 -6.00 -5.05 19.54
C PHE A 763 -6.00 -4.55 20.99
N THR A 764 -5.99 -5.50 21.94
CA THR A 764 -5.78 -5.24 23.37
C THR A 764 -4.29 -5.02 23.66
N GLU A 765 -3.94 -4.48 24.84
CA GLU A 765 -2.53 -4.35 25.23
C GLU A 765 -1.81 -5.71 25.26
N LYS A 766 -2.39 -6.69 25.97
CA LYS A 766 -1.83 -8.06 26.04
C LYS A 766 -1.74 -8.69 24.64
N GLY A 767 -2.82 -8.63 23.86
CA GLY A 767 -2.86 -9.17 22.50
C GLY A 767 -1.85 -8.53 21.58
N SER A 768 -1.64 -7.22 21.68
CA SER A 768 -0.61 -6.53 20.91
C SER A 768 0.80 -6.96 21.32
N GLN A 769 1.12 -7.03 22.61
CA GLN A 769 2.45 -7.48 23.07
C GLN A 769 2.75 -8.93 22.66
N GLU A 770 1.78 -9.85 22.73
CA GLU A 770 1.95 -11.23 22.27
C GLU A 770 2.14 -11.30 20.74
N PHE A 771 1.36 -10.52 19.98
CA PHE A 771 1.46 -10.47 18.52
C PHE A 771 2.81 -9.90 18.06
N MET A 772 3.24 -8.75 18.60
CA MET A 772 4.52 -8.10 18.25
C MET A 772 5.70 -9.04 18.50
N ASN A 773 5.72 -9.73 19.66
CA ASN A 773 6.76 -10.70 19.97
C ASN A 773 6.76 -11.91 19.00
N LYS A 774 5.58 -12.43 18.62
CA LYS A 774 5.50 -13.52 17.62
C LYS A 774 6.01 -13.11 16.23
N ILE A 775 5.79 -11.87 15.78
CA ILE A 775 6.22 -11.43 14.44
C ILE A 775 7.61 -10.77 14.39
N THR A 776 8.32 -10.74 15.51
CA THR A 776 9.59 -10.04 15.66
C THR A 776 10.66 -10.57 14.70
N GLY A 777 11.27 -9.67 13.93
CA GLY A 777 12.27 -10.01 12.91
C GLY A 777 11.71 -10.52 11.59
N LEU A 778 10.39 -10.79 11.50
CA LEU A 778 9.75 -11.35 10.30
C LEU A 778 9.30 -10.30 9.29
N VAL A 779 9.31 -9.01 9.63
CA VAL A 779 8.83 -7.94 8.74
C VAL A 779 9.87 -6.82 8.66
N SER A 780 10.17 -6.39 7.42
CA SER A 780 10.90 -5.16 7.12
C SER A 780 9.95 -4.21 6.39
N TYR A 781 9.88 -2.95 6.83
CA TYR A 781 8.92 -1.96 6.37
C TYR A 781 9.62 -0.73 5.78
N ILE A 782 9.18 -0.30 4.59
CA ILE A 782 9.68 0.92 3.94
C ILE A 782 8.56 1.64 3.20
N ASP A 783 8.23 2.85 3.64
CA ASP A 783 7.43 3.79 2.88
C ASP A 783 8.29 4.92 2.28
N ARG A 784 8.39 4.94 0.94
CA ARG A 784 9.03 6.02 0.16
C ARG A 784 8.02 6.94 -0.53
N ALA A 785 6.71 6.82 -0.26
CA ALA A 785 5.72 7.78 -0.77
C ALA A 785 5.97 9.21 -0.25
N ASN A 786 6.63 9.32 0.91
CA ASN A 786 7.12 10.58 1.48
C ASN A 786 8.44 11.09 0.85
N ASP A 787 9.14 10.31 0.04
CA ASP A 787 10.44 10.71 -0.53
C ASP A 787 10.26 11.56 -1.80
N ARG A 788 9.86 12.82 -1.57
CA ARG A 788 9.55 13.82 -2.60
C ARG A 788 10.75 14.21 -3.47
N SER A 789 11.95 13.72 -3.15
CA SER A 789 13.17 13.90 -3.96
C SER A 789 13.23 13.00 -5.20
N GLN A 790 12.46 11.91 -5.22
CA GLN A 790 12.43 10.92 -6.31
C GLN A 790 11.02 10.46 -6.72
N PHE A 791 9.98 10.85 -5.98
CA PHE A 791 8.59 10.50 -6.23
C PHE A 791 7.69 11.73 -6.19
N ALA A 792 6.59 11.72 -6.94
CA ALA A 792 5.53 12.70 -6.78
C ALA A 792 4.71 12.42 -5.51
N TYR A 793 4.35 13.47 -4.76
CA TYR A 793 3.57 13.37 -3.54
C TYR A 793 2.06 13.57 -3.83
N PRO A 794 1.17 12.77 -3.22
CA PRO A 794 -0.27 12.90 -3.45
C PRO A 794 -0.84 14.13 -2.72
N VAL A 795 -1.52 15.00 -3.47
CA VAL A 795 -2.33 16.12 -2.95
C VAL A 795 -3.80 15.76 -3.15
N ILE A 796 -4.41 15.16 -2.13
CA ILE A 796 -5.79 14.65 -2.20
C ILE A 796 -6.78 15.78 -1.90
N ARG A 797 -7.83 15.87 -2.73
CA ARG A 797 -8.96 16.79 -2.60
C ARG A 797 -10.26 16.03 -2.80
N ASP A 798 -11.15 16.07 -1.82
CA ASP A 798 -12.48 15.47 -1.92
C ASP A 798 -13.47 16.46 -2.55
N ILE A 799 -14.15 15.99 -3.59
CA ILE A 799 -15.25 16.70 -4.26
C ILE A 799 -16.53 15.96 -3.86
N LEU A 800 -17.18 16.49 -2.83
CA LEU A 800 -18.48 16.04 -2.36
C LEU A 800 -19.57 16.81 -3.10
N LEU A 801 -20.44 16.10 -3.80
CA LEU A 801 -21.47 16.67 -4.67
C LEU A 801 -22.84 16.59 -4.01
N ASP A 802 -23.50 17.73 -3.93
CA ASP A 802 -24.94 17.82 -3.68
C ASP A 802 -25.72 17.56 -4.97
N VAL A 803 -26.84 16.85 -4.87
CA VAL A 803 -27.78 16.64 -5.98
C VAL A 803 -28.97 17.55 -5.78
N GLU A 804 -29.10 18.56 -6.64
CA GLU A 804 -30.29 19.41 -6.70
C GLU A 804 -31.50 18.57 -7.12
N LYS A 805 -32.27 18.10 -6.12
CA LYS A 805 -33.51 17.36 -6.33
C LYS A 805 -34.49 18.22 -7.13
N LYS A 806 -34.59 17.97 -8.44
CA LYS A 806 -35.67 18.53 -9.27
C LYS A 806 -36.98 17.84 -8.93
N LYS A 807 -37.58 18.26 -7.81
CA LYS A 807 -39.03 18.16 -7.64
C LYS A 807 -39.67 18.80 -8.88
N ILE A 808 -40.45 18.01 -9.63
CA ILE A 808 -41.46 18.57 -10.52
C ILE A 808 -42.38 19.39 -9.61
N THR A 809 -42.36 20.71 -9.77
CA THR A 809 -42.91 21.62 -8.77
C THR A 809 -44.41 21.44 -8.64
N ASP A 810 -44.86 21.26 -7.39
CA ASP A 810 -46.27 21.08 -7.04
C ASP A 810 -47.15 22.20 -7.63
N ASN A 811 -46.60 23.41 -7.80
CA ASN A 811 -47.17 24.56 -8.51
C ASN A 811 -47.88 24.19 -9.83
N GLY A 812 -47.28 23.38 -10.69
CA GLY A 812 -47.88 23.04 -12.00
C GLY A 812 -49.12 22.15 -11.86
N ILE A 813 -49.10 21.21 -10.92
CA ILE A 813 -50.25 20.35 -10.59
C ILE A 813 -51.31 21.17 -9.83
N ASN A 814 -50.89 22.13 -9.02
CA ASN A 814 -51.77 23.04 -8.27
C ASN A 814 -52.49 24.06 -9.16
N GLU A 815 -51.86 24.57 -10.23
CA GLU A 815 -52.56 25.35 -11.25
C GLU A 815 -53.63 24.52 -11.99
N ILE A 816 -53.31 23.26 -12.34
CA ILE A 816 -54.28 22.36 -12.98
C ILE A 816 -55.43 22.05 -12.01
N ASN A 817 -55.15 21.80 -10.73
CA ASN A 817 -56.16 21.64 -9.68
C ASN A 817 -57.07 22.89 -9.59
N LYS A 818 -56.48 24.09 -9.51
CA LYS A 818 -57.22 25.35 -9.41
C LYS A 818 -58.12 25.57 -10.63
N LYS A 819 -57.61 25.35 -11.84
CA LYS A 819 -58.40 25.46 -13.08
C LYS A 819 -59.55 24.44 -13.11
N ILE A 820 -59.29 23.17 -12.74
CA ILE A 820 -60.36 22.17 -12.63
C ILE A 820 -61.46 22.65 -11.67
N GLN A 821 -61.08 23.20 -10.51
CA GLN A 821 -62.04 23.69 -9.52
C GLN A 821 -62.79 24.94 -10.00
N GLU A 822 -62.14 25.90 -10.65
CA GLU A 822 -62.78 27.07 -11.28
C GLU A 822 -63.85 26.65 -12.33
N TYR A 823 -63.61 25.58 -13.09
CA TYR A 823 -64.60 25.02 -14.03
C TYR A 823 -65.69 24.18 -13.35
N GLU A 824 -65.41 23.52 -12.23
CA GLU A 824 -66.41 22.76 -11.44
C GLU A 824 -67.33 23.70 -10.65
N ASP A 825 -66.79 24.78 -10.08
CA ASP A 825 -67.58 25.84 -9.43
C ASP A 825 -68.47 26.58 -10.45
N ARG A 826 -67.96 26.85 -11.66
CA ARG A 826 -68.75 27.42 -12.77
C ARG A 826 -69.88 26.48 -13.25
N LEU A 827 -69.74 25.17 -13.08
CA LEU A 827 -70.82 24.19 -13.34
C LEU A 827 -71.87 24.13 -12.23
N ASN A 828 -71.49 24.48 -10.99
CA ASN A 828 -72.34 24.38 -9.80
C ASN A 828 -73.04 25.70 -9.43
N ASN A 829 -72.58 26.84 -9.97
CA ASN A 829 -73.15 28.16 -9.73
C ASN A 829 -74.57 28.28 -10.31
N LYS A 830 -75.57 28.46 -9.44
CA LYS A 830 -77.00 28.52 -9.79
C LYS A 830 -77.41 29.80 -10.53
N ASP A 831 -76.63 30.87 -10.43
CA ASP A 831 -76.93 32.16 -11.06
C ASP A 831 -76.51 32.20 -12.54
N VAL A 832 -75.73 31.21 -13.00
CA VAL A 832 -75.24 31.11 -14.38
C VAL A 832 -76.09 30.12 -15.19
N LYS A 833 -76.97 30.63 -16.06
CA LYS A 833 -77.79 29.82 -16.98
C LYS A 833 -76.97 29.25 -18.15
N LEU A 834 -76.13 28.25 -17.88
CA LEU A 834 -75.42 27.49 -18.91
C LEU A 834 -76.38 26.63 -19.74
N ASN A 835 -76.15 26.56 -21.05
CA ASN A 835 -76.88 25.70 -21.98
C ASN A 835 -76.29 24.27 -22.04
N LYS A 836 -77.00 23.34 -22.69
CA LYS A 836 -76.62 21.91 -22.73
C LYS A 836 -75.27 21.64 -23.40
N ASP A 837 -74.86 22.43 -24.38
CA ASP A 837 -73.60 22.24 -25.09
C ASP A 837 -72.43 22.92 -24.35
N GLU A 838 -72.65 24.07 -23.70
CA GLU A 838 -71.67 24.66 -22.76
C GLU A 838 -71.35 23.71 -21.60
N ILE A 839 -72.37 23.08 -21.00
CA ILE A 839 -72.20 22.07 -19.92
C ILE A 839 -71.39 20.87 -20.42
N LYS A 840 -71.57 20.48 -21.69
CA LYS A 840 -70.87 19.36 -22.34
C LYS A 840 -69.42 19.71 -22.70
N GLU A 841 -69.16 20.95 -23.09
CA GLU A 841 -67.82 21.47 -23.37
C GLU A 841 -67.01 21.64 -22.08
N ILE A 842 -67.55 22.27 -21.04
CA ILE A 842 -66.86 22.39 -19.74
C ILE A 842 -66.53 21.01 -19.15
N LYS A 843 -67.45 20.03 -19.25
CA LYS A 843 -67.18 18.64 -18.83
C LYS A 843 -66.13 17.93 -19.70
N LYS A 844 -65.97 18.31 -20.97
CA LYS A 844 -64.89 17.81 -21.83
C LYS A 844 -63.53 18.38 -21.41
N GLU A 845 -63.45 19.68 -21.13
CA GLU A 845 -62.23 20.33 -20.64
C GLU A 845 -61.79 19.82 -19.27
N ILE A 846 -62.71 19.66 -18.31
CA ILE A 846 -62.44 19.04 -17.00
C ILE A 846 -61.85 17.62 -17.17
N ASN A 847 -62.39 16.81 -18.09
CA ASN A 847 -61.86 15.47 -18.37
C ASN A 847 -60.49 15.51 -19.09
N GLY A 848 -60.23 16.54 -19.91
CA GLY A 848 -58.93 16.82 -20.49
C GLY A 848 -57.88 17.11 -19.40
N MET A 849 -58.14 18.11 -18.56
CA MET A 849 -57.25 18.50 -17.45
C MET A 849 -57.07 17.37 -16.41
N LYS A 850 -58.11 16.59 -16.09
CA LYS A 850 -57.97 15.41 -15.21
C LYS A 850 -57.11 14.30 -15.82
N LYS A 851 -57.09 14.16 -17.15
CA LYS A 851 -56.18 13.24 -17.87
C LYS A 851 -54.74 13.79 -17.93
N GLU A 852 -54.58 15.10 -18.10
CA GLU A 852 -53.28 15.78 -18.05
C GLU A 852 -52.64 15.67 -16.66
N LYS A 853 -53.39 16.02 -15.60
CA LYS A 853 -53.00 15.78 -14.20
C LYS A 853 -52.57 14.33 -13.98
N LYS A 854 -53.36 13.35 -14.40
CA LYS A 854 -53.04 11.91 -14.25
C LYS A 854 -51.80 11.46 -15.04
N ASN A 855 -51.32 12.25 -16.00
CA ASN A 855 -50.02 12.03 -16.65
C ASN A 855 -48.88 12.76 -15.91
N ALA A 856 -49.12 13.97 -15.42
CA ALA A 856 -48.16 14.71 -14.58
C ALA A 856 -47.87 13.98 -13.25
N ASP A 857 -48.90 13.46 -12.58
CA ASP A 857 -48.78 12.63 -11.37
C ASP A 857 -47.90 11.40 -11.63
N LYS A 858 -48.08 10.70 -12.76
CA LYS A 858 -47.21 9.56 -13.14
C LYS A 858 -45.76 9.96 -13.39
N LEU A 859 -45.53 11.13 -14.00
CA LEU A 859 -44.19 11.65 -14.26
C LEU A 859 -43.50 12.13 -12.98
N LYS A 860 -44.27 12.42 -11.92
CA LYS A 860 -43.77 12.74 -10.57
C LYS A 860 -43.19 11.52 -9.84
N ASP A 861 -43.71 10.33 -10.14
CA ASP A 861 -43.28 9.04 -9.58
C ASP A 861 -42.14 8.36 -10.39
N GLU A 862 -41.79 8.86 -11.58
CA GLU A 862 -40.66 8.32 -12.35
C GLU A 862 -39.32 8.87 -11.81
N PRO A 863 -38.30 8.01 -11.59
CA PRO A 863 -37.00 8.44 -11.11
C PRO A 863 -36.29 9.35 -12.13
N VAL A 864 -35.95 10.58 -11.73
CA VAL A 864 -35.36 11.60 -12.61
C VAL A 864 -33.86 11.80 -12.38
N ASP A 865 -33.38 11.62 -11.14
CA ASP A 865 -31.97 11.82 -10.78
C ASP A 865 -31.29 10.57 -10.18
N VAL A 866 -29.96 10.65 -10.00
CA VAL A 866 -29.13 9.57 -9.47
C VAL A 866 -29.58 9.05 -8.09
N ILE A 867 -30.15 9.90 -7.24
CA ILE A 867 -30.65 9.53 -5.91
C ILE A 867 -31.94 8.73 -6.05
N ASP A 868 -32.87 9.12 -6.92
CA ASP A 868 -34.09 8.34 -7.19
C ASP A 868 -33.77 6.94 -7.72
N PHE A 869 -32.77 6.83 -8.61
CA PHE A 869 -32.31 5.54 -9.09
C PHE A 869 -31.56 4.72 -8.02
N ILE A 870 -30.94 5.37 -7.02
CA ILE A 870 -30.37 4.68 -5.84
C ILE A 870 -31.48 4.19 -4.91
N ASN A 871 -32.53 4.97 -4.68
CA ASN A 871 -33.69 4.56 -3.88
C ASN A 871 -34.34 3.29 -4.46
N ASN A 872 -34.39 3.20 -5.80
CA ASN A 872 -34.83 2.01 -6.54
C ASN A 872 -33.96 0.74 -6.32
N CYS A 873 -32.76 0.85 -5.73
CA CYS A 873 -31.95 -0.32 -5.35
C CYS A 873 -32.50 -1.09 -4.15
N PHE A 874 -33.32 -0.46 -3.29
CA PHE A 874 -33.91 -1.08 -2.10
C PHE A 874 -35.27 -1.75 -2.37
N VAL A 875 -35.91 -1.42 -3.50
CA VAL A 875 -37.24 -1.91 -3.85
C VAL A 875 -37.18 -3.38 -4.32
N LYS A 876 -37.69 -4.29 -3.49
CA LYS A 876 -37.87 -5.72 -3.83
C LYS A 876 -38.86 -5.87 -5.01
N LYS A 877 -38.35 -5.92 -6.24
CA LYS A 877 -39.17 -6.13 -7.44
C LYS A 877 -40.00 -7.41 -7.31
N PRO A 878 -41.34 -7.36 -7.41
CA PRO A 878 -42.18 -8.55 -7.35
C PRO A 878 -41.86 -9.47 -8.53
N VAL A 879 -41.76 -10.78 -8.26
CA VAL A 879 -41.37 -11.78 -9.25
C VAL A 879 -42.53 -12.03 -10.22
N ARG A 880 -42.63 -11.20 -11.27
CA ARG A 880 -43.49 -11.48 -12.43
C ARG A 880 -43.01 -12.76 -13.12
N ARG A 881 -43.63 -13.89 -12.76
CA ARG A 881 -43.53 -15.14 -13.53
C ARG A 881 -44.02 -14.84 -14.95
N LEU A 882 -43.15 -15.00 -15.95
CA LEU A 882 -43.53 -14.99 -17.36
C LEU A 882 -44.34 -16.26 -17.66
N ILE A 883 -45.66 -16.16 -17.51
CA ILE A 883 -46.60 -17.17 -18.01
C ILE A 883 -46.66 -17.00 -19.53
N ASN A 884 -45.82 -17.73 -20.25
CA ASN A 884 -45.92 -17.84 -21.70
C ASN A 884 -47.19 -18.64 -22.05
N THR A 885 -48.24 -17.94 -22.49
CA THR A 885 -49.50 -18.50 -22.97
C THR A 885 -49.37 -19.15 -24.36
N ASN A 886 -48.60 -20.24 -24.44
CA ASN A 886 -48.59 -21.12 -25.62
C ASN A 886 -49.83 -22.03 -25.63
N ASN A 887 -50.95 -21.48 -26.12
CA ASN A 887 -52.12 -22.28 -26.47
C ASN A 887 -51.78 -23.22 -27.64
N ASN A 888 -51.73 -24.55 -27.41
CA ASN A 888 -52.36 -25.56 -28.29
C ASN A 888 -52.12 -27.02 -27.81
N LYS A 889 -53.21 -27.84 -27.85
CA LYS A 889 -53.26 -29.32 -27.69
C LYS A 889 -52.81 -29.81 -26.30
N ILE A 890 -53.58 -30.61 -25.55
CA ILE A 890 -54.25 -31.89 -25.90
C ILE A 890 -55.61 -32.03 -25.16
N LYS A 891 -56.49 -32.94 -25.61
CA LYS A 891 -57.82 -33.23 -25.02
C LYS A 891 -57.78 -34.37 -23.98
N ASN A 892 -58.83 -34.43 -23.14
CA ASN A 892 -59.21 -35.52 -22.21
C ASN A 892 -58.28 -35.65 -20.97
N VAL A 893 -58.70 -36.14 -19.79
CA VAL A 893 -59.83 -37.03 -19.42
C VAL A 893 -60.67 -36.44 -18.26
N LYS A 894 -61.90 -36.95 -18.04
CA LYS A 894 -62.82 -36.57 -16.94
C LYS A 894 -62.43 -37.24 -15.60
N ASN A 895 -62.68 -36.57 -14.47
CA ASN A 895 -63.52 -37.09 -13.35
C ASN A 895 -63.55 -36.13 -12.13
N VAL A 896 -64.75 -35.65 -11.79
CA VAL A 896 -65.49 -35.90 -10.51
C VAL A 896 -64.62 -36.41 -9.34
N ASN A 897 -64.61 -35.83 -8.13
CA ASN A 897 -65.78 -35.36 -7.36
C ASN A 897 -65.56 -34.18 -6.38
N LYS A 898 -66.71 -33.62 -5.97
CA LYS A 898 -67.07 -32.52 -5.06
C LYS A 898 -66.62 -32.65 -3.59
N VAL A 899 -66.40 -31.51 -2.89
CA VAL A 899 -67.06 -31.02 -1.64
C VAL A 899 -66.24 -29.91 -0.94
N ASP A 900 -66.84 -28.70 -0.89
CA ASP A 900 -67.03 -27.71 0.20
C ASP A 900 -65.97 -27.58 1.33
N VAL A 901 -65.63 -26.38 1.84
CA VAL A 901 -66.43 -25.52 2.76
C VAL A 901 -66.11 -24.00 2.63
N ASP A 902 -67.09 -23.14 2.96
CA ASP A 902 -67.04 -21.66 3.04
C ASP A 902 -66.04 -21.05 4.04
N VAL A 903 -65.61 -19.80 3.77
CA VAL A 903 -65.83 -18.66 4.69
C VAL A 903 -66.10 -17.39 3.86
N ASN A 904 -67.09 -16.56 4.26
CA ASN A 904 -67.42 -15.27 3.64
C ASN A 904 -66.97 -14.08 4.51
N GLY A 905 -66.89 -12.88 3.92
CA GLY A 905 -66.85 -11.60 4.66
C GLY A 905 -65.54 -10.79 4.56
N VAL A 906 -65.52 -9.44 4.55
CA VAL A 906 -66.15 -8.40 3.70
C VAL A 906 -65.82 -7.02 4.31
N ASN A 907 -65.22 -6.10 3.54
CA ASN A 907 -65.12 -4.62 3.71
C ASN A 907 -64.46 -4.06 5.02
N ALA A 908 -63.57 -3.06 5.03
CA ALA A 908 -63.66 -1.63 4.62
C ALA A 908 -64.66 -0.82 5.51
N VAL A 909 -64.37 0.39 6.01
CA VAL A 909 -63.97 1.66 5.33
C VAL A 909 -63.29 2.66 6.32
N ASP A 910 -62.66 3.71 5.77
CA ASP A 910 -62.21 5.05 6.27
C ASP A 910 -63.02 5.70 7.45
N ASP A 911 -62.64 6.79 8.15
CA ASP A 911 -61.46 7.72 8.13
C ASP A 911 -60.94 7.94 9.59
N VAL A 912 -60.64 9.08 10.29
CA VAL A 912 -60.69 10.56 10.13
C VAL A 912 -59.55 11.24 10.96
N ASN A 913 -59.23 12.52 10.68
CA ASN A 913 -58.37 13.45 11.46
C ASN A 913 -58.87 13.67 12.94
N ASN A 914 -58.10 14.16 13.93
CA ASN A 914 -57.38 15.45 13.94
C ASN A 914 -56.39 15.65 15.14
N VAL A 915 -55.69 16.80 15.17
CA VAL A 915 -54.64 17.23 16.13
C VAL A 915 -55.18 18.06 17.32
N VAL A 916 -54.61 17.92 18.54
CA VAL A 916 -54.20 18.99 19.51
C VAL A 916 -53.13 18.42 20.50
N ASP A 917 -52.13 19.22 20.90
CA ASP A 917 -51.06 18.92 21.88
C ASP A 917 -51.49 19.07 23.37
N VAL A 918 -50.62 18.66 24.32
CA VAL A 918 -50.26 19.39 25.57
C VAL A 918 -49.12 18.69 26.34
N ASP A 919 -48.30 19.47 27.05
CA ASP A 919 -47.10 19.09 27.85
C ASP A 919 -47.49 18.88 29.37
N VAL A 920 -46.67 18.58 30.40
CA VAL A 920 -45.29 18.93 30.76
C VAL A 920 -44.64 17.89 31.71
N ASN A 921 -43.30 17.80 31.66
CA ASN A 921 -42.32 17.44 32.72
C ASN A 921 -42.78 16.84 34.09
N ALA A 922 -42.05 15.81 34.54
CA ALA A 922 -41.56 15.66 35.93
C ALA A 922 -40.32 14.74 36.01
N VAL A 923 -39.56 14.80 37.12
CA VAL A 923 -38.34 14.02 37.40
C VAL A 923 -38.44 13.45 38.84
N ASP A 924 -37.42 12.70 39.31
CA ASP A 924 -37.18 12.28 40.71
C ASP A 924 -38.05 11.08 41.21
N ASP A 925 -37.60 10.10 42.03
CA ASP A 925 -36.24 9.71 42.45
C ASP A 925 -36.15 8.26 43.05
N PHE A 926 -34.94 7.79 43.36
CA PHE A 926 -34.52 6.76 44.38
C PHE A 926 -34.93 5.25 44.32
N ASN A 927 -33.89 4.40 44.14
CA ASN A 927 -33.43 3.26 44.97
C ASN A 927 -34.26 2.00 45.35
N ASN A 928 -33.60 0.83 45.19
CA ASN A 928 -33.69 -0.43 45.97
C ASN A 928 -35.01 -1.27 45.91
N VAL A 929 -35.03 -2.62 46.02
CA VAL A 929 -33.99 -3.67 46.14
C VAL A 929 -34.52 -5.02 45.57
N ASN A 930 -33.61 -5.99 45.34
CA ASN A 930 -33.78 -7.44 45.08
C ASN A 930 -35.11 -8.12 45.56
N ALA A 931 -35.65 -9.18 44.93
CA ALA A 931 -35.37 -9.90 43.66
C ALA A 931 -36.44 -11.02 43.43
N VAL A 932 -36.30 -11.85 42.38
CA VAL A 932 -37.03 -13.13 42.10
C VAL A 932 -38.50 -12.90 41.66
N ASN A 933 -38.97 -13.25 40.43
CA ASN A 933 -38.78 -14.51 39.69
C ASN A 933 -39.23 -14.42 38.19
N ALA A 934 -38.53 -15.16 37.29
CA ALA A 934 -38.98 -15.80 36.02
C ALA A 934 -39.67 -15.02 34.85
N VAL A 935 -39.54 -15.61 33.63
CA VAL A 935 -40.26 -15.32 32.35
C VAL A 935 -39.94 -13.96 31.69
N ASP A 936 -39.50 -13.84 30.44
CA ASP A 936 -38.99 -14.81 29.44
C ASP A 936 -38.05 -14.05 28.47
N ASP A 937 -36.91 -14.64 28.06
CA ASP A 937 -36.48 -14.71 26.64
C ASP A 937 -35.22 -15.61 26.51
N VAL A 938 -35.42 -16.90 26.26
CA VAL A 938 -34.33 -17.82 25.86
C VAL A 938 -34.55 -18.25 24.42
N ASN A 939 -33.74 -17.72 23.50
CA ASN A 939 -33.62 -18.26 22.14
C ASN A 939 -32.17 -18.74 21.90
N ALA A 940 -31.87 -19.91 22.47
CA ALA A 940 -30.56 -20.52 22.40
C ALA A 940 -30.29 -21.10 21.00
N ASN A 941 -29.10 -20.83 20.45
CA ASN A 941 -28.54 -21.69 19.41
C ASN A 941 -28.19 -23.05 20.01
N VAL A 942 -28.70 -24.14 19.43
CA VAL A 942 -28.11 -25.48 19.58
C VAL A 942 -27.84 -26.06 18.21
N VAL A 943 -26.66 -26.66 18.08
CA VAL A 943 -26.06 -27.24 16.85
C VAL A 943 -25.78 -28.73 17.13
N ASN A 944 -25.42 -29.50 16.10
CA ASN A 944 -25.11 -30.94 16.12
C ASN A 944 -26.37 -31.85 16.16
N VAL A 945 -26.37 -33.06 15.60
CA VAL A 945 -25.35 -33.81 14.84
C VAL A 945 -26.06 -34.73 13.82
N VAL A 946 -25.36 -35.19 12.77
CA VAL A 946 -25.18 -36.61 12.36
C VAL A 946 -24.16 -36.59 11.22
N ASP A 947 -23.14 -37.43 11.34
CA ASP A 947 -22.05 -37.55 10.36
C ASP A 947 -22.22 -38.80 9.45
N ALA A 948 -21.29 -38.93 8.51
CA ALA A 948 -21.12 -39.97 7.50
C ALA A 948 -21.68 -41.39 7.76
N VAL A 949 -22.28 -41.97 6.71
CA VAL A 949 -22.30 -43.42 6.46
C VAL A 949 -21.84 -43.67 5.02
N ASN A 950 -20.53 -43.96 4.85
CA ASN A 950 -20.00 -45.10 4.10
C ASN A 950 -18.47 -45.04 3.90
N ASP A 951 -17.84 -46.15 4.28
CA ASP A 951 -16.75 -46.85 3.59
C ASP A 951 -15.42 -46.11 3.29
N VAL A 952 -14.44 -46.38 4.14
CA VAL A 952 -13.13 -46.84 3.65
C VAL A 952 -12.92 -48.28 4.12
N ASN A 953 -12.84 -49.19 3.16
CA ASN A 953 -12.40 -50.56 3.42
C ASN A 953 -10.87 -50.63 3.63
N ASP A 954 -10.49 -51.58 4.48
CA ASP A 954 -9.27 -52.39 4.40
C ASP A 954 -7.89 -51.82 4.80
N VAL A 955 -7.45 -52.31 5.99
CA VAL A 955 -6.33 -53.27 6.17
C VAL A 955 -4.96 -52.79 6.69
N ASN A 956 -4.59 -53.39 7.85
CA ASN A 956 -3.27 -53.63 8.48
C ASN A 956 -2.41 -52.47 9.03
N GLY A 957 -1.79 -52.72 10.21
CA GLY A 957 -0.90 -51.77 10.92
C GLY A 957 0.01 -52.42 11.99
N VAL A 958 -0.58 -52.94 13.08
CA VAL A 958 0.03 -53.80 14.14
C VAL A 958 0.98 -53.12 15.17
N ASN A 959 0.89 -53.57 16.44
CA ASN A 959 1.67 -53.26 17.66
C ASN A 959 1.59 -51.81 18.22
N GLY A 960 1.51 -51.57 19.54
CA GLY A 960 1.29 -52.44 20.71
C GLY A 960 1.00 -51.56 21.94
N VAL A 961 0.12 -51.94 22.88
CA VAL A 961 0.33 -52.87 24.02
C VAL A 961 0.45 -52.08 25.35
N ASP A 962 -0.43 -52.44 26.29
CA ASP A 962 -0.47 -52.25 27.76
C ASP A 962 -0.73 -50.87 28.45
N ASP A 963 -1.78 -50.92 29.30
CA ASP A 963 -1.83 -50.54 30.73
C ASP A 963 -2.02 -49.07 31.25
N VAL A 964 -2.78 -48.83 32.34
CA VAL A 964 -3.95 -49.56 32.93
C VAL A 964 -4.71 -48.74 34.00
N ASN A 965 -5.88 -49.25 34.41
CA ASN A 965 -6.58 -49.12 35.72
C ASN A 965 -7.68 -48.07 36.02
N ASN A 966 -8.67 -48.61 36.75
CA ASN A 966 -9.76 -48.00 37.56
C ASN A 966 -10.76 -47.07 36.84
N GLY A 967 -12.09 -47.25 36.94
CA GLY A 967 -12.90 -48.05 37.88
C GLY A 967 -13.68 -47.13 38.83
N GLN A 968 -14.98 -47.32 39.11
CA GLN A 968 -15.67 -48.60 39.33
C GLN A 968 -16.97 -48.80 38.50
N ASN A 969 -17.48 -50.04 38.59
CA ASN A 969 -18.74 -50.55 38.02
C ASN A 969 -19.95 -50.21 38.96
N VAL A 970 -21.20 -50.02 38.48
CA VAL A 970 -22.22 -51.05 38.11
C VAL A 970 -22.57 -51.93 39.35
N GLN A 971 -23.82 -52.13 39.78
CA GLN A 971 -25.00 -52.59 39.01
C GLN A 971 -26.37 -52.34 39.71
N ASN A 972 -27.45 -52.69 39.00
CA ASN A 972 -28.81 -53.13 39.43
C ASN A 972 -29.99 -52.28 38.87
N VAL A 973 -31.09 -52.86 38.35
CA VAL A 973 -31.42 -54.31 38.21
C VAL A 973 -32.22 -54.63 36.94
N GLN A 974 -32.00 -55.85 36.42
CA GLN A 974 -32.68 -56.53 35.31
C GLN A 974 -34.19 -56.76 35.60
N ASN A 975 -35.12 -56.56 34.64
CA ASN A 975 -35.67 -57.53 33.66
C ASN A 975 -37.01 -56.92 33.14
N VAL A 976 -37.72 -57.36 32.09
CA VAL A 976 -37.80 -58.63 31.33
C VAL A 976 -37.94 -58.30 29.83
N TYR A 977 -37.37 -59.11 28.92
CA TYR A 977 -37.84 -59.17 27.53
C TYR A 977 -37.68 -60.57 26.95
N ASN A 978 -38.71 -61.07 26.29
CA ASN A 978 -38.70 -62.30 25.50
C ASN A 978 -39.63 -62.18 24.29
N ASP A 979 -39.35 -63.00 23.28
CA ASP A 979 -40.25 -63.50 22.23
C ASP A 979 -40.65 -62.67 20.98
N VAL A 980 -40.85 -63.46 19.90
CA VAL A 980 -41.50 -63.22 18.59
C VAL A 980 -40.80 -62.35 17.50
N LYS A 981 -39.89 -63.00 16.78
CA LYS A 981 -39.90 -63.22 15.30
C LYS A 981 -40.54 -62.14 14.38
N PRO A 982 -39.78 -61.46 13.49
CA PRO A 982 -40.34 -60.52 12.52
C PRO A 982 -41.01 -61.19 11.30
N LYS A 983 -42.14 -60.63 10.82
CA LYS A 983 -42.78 -61.03 9.55
C LYS A 983 -43.34 -59.84 8.75
N LYS A 984 -42.77 -59.66 7.53
CA LYS A 984 -43.37 -59.09 6.30
C LYS A 984 -44.32 -57.89 6.41
N VAL A 985 -43.87 -56.72 5.92
CA VAL A 985 -44.74 -55.70 5.29
C VAL A 985 -44.51 -55.73 3.77
N LYS A 986 -45.54 -55.40 2.97
CA LYS A 986 -45.56 -55.57 1.51
C LYS A 986 -44.93 -54.39 0.75
N VAL A 987 -44.52 -54.66 -0.50
CA VAL A 987 -43.85 -53.72 -1.42
C VAL A 987 -44.79 -53.28 -2.55
N ASN A 988 -44.69 -52.01 -2.97
CA ASN A 988 -44.75 -51.52 -4.37
C ASN A 988 -44.30 -50.05 -4.36
N ALA A 989 -43.17 -49.65 -4.95
CA ALA A 989 -42.86 -49.55 -6.39
C ALA A 989 -43.60 -48.36 -7.06
N THR A 990 -42.97 -47.45 -7.81
CA THR A 990 -41.68 -47.52 -8.54
C THR A 990 -40.88 -46.19 -8.51
N ALA A 991 -39.55 -46.30 -8.51
CA ALA A 991 -38.63 -45.23 -8.92
C ALA A 991 -37.76 -45.75 -10.08
N LYS A 992 -37.61 -44.98 -11.17
CA LYS A 992 -36.91 -45.44 -12.38
C LYS A 992 -35.39 -45.30 -12.25
N SER A 993 -34.68 -46.36 -12.64
CA SER A 993 -33.22 -46.44 -12.55
C SER A 993 -32.50 -45.47 -13.53
N PRO A 994 -31.26 -45.05 -13.21
CA PRO A 994 -30.50 -44.15 -14.07
C PRO A 994 -30.11 -44.80 -15.39
N LYS A 995 -30.23 -44.03 -16.48
CA LYS A 995 -30.08 -44.50 -17.86
C LYS A 995 -28.62 -44.80 -18.21
N LYS A 996 -28.21 -46.07 -18.10
CA LYS A 996 -26.92 -46.55 -18.64
C LYS A 996 -26.84 -46.28 -20.15
N CYS A 997 -25.65 -45.92 -20.62
CA CYS A 997 -25.37 -45.71 -22.04
C CYS A 997 -24.78 -46.98 -22.68
N PRO A 998 -25.02 -47.22 -23.99
CA PRO A 998 -24.32 -48.26 -24.73
C PRO A 998 -22.80 -48.02 -24.75
N GLU A 999 -22.06 -49.10 -24.99
CA GLU A 999 -20.60 -49.09 -25.03
C GLU A 999 -20.05 -48.05 -26.02
N GLY A 1000 -18.90 -47.45 -25.67
CA GLY A 1000 -18.33 -46.32 -26.41
C GLY A 1000 -19.11 -44.99 -26.33
N LYS A 1001 -20.20 -44.90 -25.55
CA LYS A 1001 -20.98 -43.65 -25.35
C LYS A 1001 -21.09 -43.27 -23.87
N ILE A 1002 -20.96 -41.98 -23.57
CA ILE A 1002 -21.10 -41.39 -22.23
C ILE A 1002 -22.36 -40.52 -22.14
N LEU A 1003 -22.95 -40.42 -20.95
CA LEU A 1003 -24.15 -39.60 -20.71
C LEU A 1003 -23.77 -38.12 -20.64
N ASN A 1004 -24.39 -37.27 -21.46
CA ASN A 1004 -24.21 -35.82 -21.37
C ASN A 1004 -25.02 -35.24 -20.19
N PRO A 1005 -24.38 -34.69 -19.15
CA PRO A 1005 -25.07 -34.26 -17.93
C PRO A 1005 -25.97 -33.03 -18.13
N LYS A 1006 -25.82 -32.28 -19.23
CA LYS A 1006 -26.72 -31.15 -19.57
C LYS A 1006 -27.95 -31.55 -20.38
N THR A 1007 -28.01 -32.76 -20.94
CA THR A 1007 -29.08 -33.15 -21.88
C THR A 1007 -29.64 -34.56 -21.69
N GLY A 1008 -29.09 -35.37 -20.79
CA GLY A 1008 -29.58 -36.74 -20.51
C GLY A 1008 -29.46 -37.71 -21.69
N ARG A 1009 -28.65 -37.39 -22.71
CA ARG A 1009 -28.46 -38.20 -23.93
C ARG A 1009 -27.06 -38.81 -23.98
N CYS A 1010 -26.97 -40.05 -24.46
CA CYS A 1010 -25.72 -40.76 -24.65
C CYS A 1010 -25.00 -40.28 -25.93
N ILE A 1011 -23.78 -39.78 -25.79
CA ILE A 1011 -22.93 -39.25 -26.87
C ILE A 1011 -21.63 -40.02 -26.99
N VAL A 1012 -21.08 -40.15 -28.20
CA VAL A 1012 -19.86 -40.94 -28.47
C VAL A 1012 -18.66 -40.38 -27.71
N ASN A 1013 -17.92 -41.25 -27.01
CA ASN A 1013 -16.75 -40.89 -26.24
C ASN A 1013 -15.54 -40.60 -27.15
N LYS A 1014 -15.41 -39.35 -27.58
CA LYS A 1014 -14.29 -38.90 -28.42
C LYS A 1014 -12.91 -38.93 -27.74
N ALA A 1015 -12.81 -39.27 -26.45
CA ALA A 1015 -11.54 -39.50 -25.77
C ALA A 1015 -11.04 -40.96 -25.86
N ALA A 1016 -11.85 -41.89 -26.39
CA ALA A 1016 -11.54 -43.32 -26.48
C ALA A 1016 -11.40 -43.78 -27.95
N VAL A 1017 -10.44 -43.20 -28.68
CA VAL A 1017 -9.93 -43.76 -29.95
C VAL A 1017 -8.41 -43.74 -29.86
N ALA A 1018 -7.78 -44.92 -30.00
CA ALA A 1018 -6.34 -45.07 -29.87
C ALA A 1018 -5.57 -44.26 -30.93
N ALA A 1019 -4.32 -43.91 -30.61
CA ALA A 1019 -3.43 -43.19 -31.52
C ALA A 1019 -3.15 -44.03 -32.77
N LYS A 1020 -3.69 -43.61 -33.92
CA LYS A 1020 -3.22 -44.10 -35.22
C LYS A 1020 -1.81 -43.56 -35.47
N SER A 1021 -0.97 -44.41 -36.06
CA SER A 1021 0.41 -44.09 -36.41
C SER A 1021 0.51 -42.85 -37.30
N PRO A 1022 1.60 -42.05 -37.19
CA PRO A 1022 1.72 -40.81 -37.94
C PRO A 1022 1.76 -41.08 -39.45
N LYS A 1023 0.90 -40.37 -40.18
CA LYS A 1023 0.75 -40.51 -41.63
C LYS A 1023 2.02 -39.99 -42.33
N LYS A 1024 2.92 -40.90 -42.73
CA LYS A 1024 4.04 -40.59 -43.63
C LYS A 1024 3.48 -39.93 -44.91
N CYS A 1025 4.14 -38.88 -45.36
CA CYS A 1025 3.85 -38.25 -46.63
C CYS A 1025 4.74 -38.84 -47.73
N PRO A 1026 4.30 -38.83 -49.00
CA PRO A 1026 5.18 -39.11 -50.14
C PRO A 1026 6.35 -38.13 -50.19
N GLU A 1027 7.41 -38.54 -50.88
CA GLU A 1027 8.64 -37.76 -51.06
C GLU A 1027 8.36 -36.35 -51.64
N GLY A 1028 9.14 -35.36 -51.19
CA GLY A 1028 8.93 -33.94 -51.51
C GLY A 1028 7.72 -33.27 -50.83
N LYS A 1029 6.96 -33.97 -49.96
CA LYS A 1029 5.78 -33.41 -49.27
C LYS A 1029 5.85 -33.57 -47.76
N VAL A 1030 5.48 -32.51 -47.04
CA VAL A 1030 5.44 -32.44 -45.57
C VAL A 1030 4.00 -32.40 -45.04
N LEU A 1031 3.76 -32.95 -43.85
CA LEU A 1031 2.42 -33.00 -43.25
C LEU A 1031 2.06 -31.66 -42.63
N ASN A 1032 1.01 -31.00 -43.13
CA ASN A 1032 0.53 -29.73 -42.58
C ASN A 1032 -0.17 -29.97 -41.22
N PRO A 1033 0.35 -29.44 -40.09
CA PRO A 1033 -0.16 -29.75 -38.75
C PRO A 1033 -1.53 -29.13 -38.44
N LYS A 1034 -2.01 -28.16 -39.24
CA LYS A 1034 -3.35 -27.56 -39.08
C LYS A 1034 -4.44 -28.30 -39.86
N THR A 1035 -4.08 -29.10 -40.87
CA THR A 1035 -5.06 -29.71 -41.81
C THR A 1035 -4.90 -31.22 -42.01
N GLY A 1036 -3.81 -31.84 -41.53
CA GLY A 1036 -3.57 -33.28 -41.66
C GLY A 1036 -3.33 -33.76 -43.10
N ARG A 1037 -3.05 -32.84 -44.03
CA ARG A 1037 -2.77 -33.13 -45.45
C ARG A 1037 -1.30 -32.92 -45.77
N CYS A 1038 -0.75 -33.77 -46.63
CA CYS A 1038 0.60 -33.63 -47.17
C CYS A 1038 0.63 -32.52 -48.23
N VAL A 1039 1.55 -31.56 -48.09
CA VAL A 1039 1.72 -30.41 -48.99
C VAL A 1039 3.17 -30.33 -49.47
N LEU A 1040 3.39 -29.81 -50.68
CA LEU A 1040 4.74 -29.61 -51.22
C LEU A 1040 5.55 -28.67 -50.31
N GLN A 1041 6.80 -29.03 -50.05
CA GLN A 1041 7.72 -28.22 -49.28
C GLN A 1041 8.20 -27.02 -50.12
N LYS A 1042 7.48 -25.89 -50.04
CA LYS A 1042 8.02 -24.61 -50.50
C LYS A 1042 9.07 -24.14 -49.50
N GLU A 1043 10.29 -23.93 -50.00
CA GLU A 1043 11.33 -23.21 -49.28
C GLU A 1043 10.86 -21.80 -48.91
N ARG A 1044 11.42 -21.27 -47.82
CA ARG A 1044 11.14 -19.91 -47.34
C ARG A 1044 12.44 -19.27 -46.93
N ASP A 1045 12.67 -18.06 -47.43
CA ASP A 1045 13.87 -17.27 -47.18
C ASP A 1045 14.12 -17.06 -45.68
N ALA A 1046 15.39 -17.11 -45.30
CA ALA A 1046 15.85 -17.00 -43.91
C ALA A 1046 15.82 -15.55 -43.38
N LYS A 1047 14.66 -14.89 -43.44
CA LYS A 1047 14.40 -13.61 -42.77
C LYS A 1047 13.15 -13.71 -41.89
N TYR A 1048 13.32 -13.29 -40.63
CA TYR A 1048 12.31 -13.20 -39.56
C TYR A 1048 11.82 -14.53 -38.95
N SER A 1049 12.43 -14.91 -37.82
CA SER A 1049 11.87 -15.85 -36.83
C SER A 1049 11.70 -15.15 -35.47
N PHE A 1050 10.68 -15.58 -34.72
CA PHE A 1050 10.34 -15.18 -33.35
C PHE A 1050 9.89 -16.42 -32.57
#